data_AF-A0A7C5FDN0-F1
#
_entry.id   AF-A0A7C5FDN0-F1
#
_cell.length_a   1.000
_cell.length_b   1.000
_cell.length_c   1.000
_cell.angle_alpha   90.00
_cell.angle_beta   90.00
_cell.angle_gamma   90.00
#
_symmetry.space_group_name_H-M   'P 1'
#
loop_
_entity.id
_entity.type
_entity.pdbx_description
1 polymer ?
#
loop_
_entity_poly.entity_id
_entity_poly.type
_entity_poly.pdbx_seq_one_letter_code
_entity_poly.pdbx_strand_id
1 'polypeptide(L)'
;MGKKIRFFVVVAFVSGVCVYGLGQEVKYNPTTSSIVCGQLILSDDFEDGNATGWIDGNVHARANWTVENGKFKLTIQPGPYIAIWRFRGVFNWTDYCYSADFKRVSGTEHIFYVRYSSSTGYVITVSPSVVAVAKWVNGVSVAGPYFYSYFTQDGVTYRITIEAEGNTIRCRIGNDLIFTYADVTNPPIREGRIGIGGVGTSGGTAQYVFDNIEVRCASGGNCQLAPSPEPIVLVHGWSSEPSVWNTMKNWLRQDGFSYIWPIQLEKCGVPGERNFEVNAQILANRIQDSINAMPSDVRDGINIINIIAHSMGGLVSRRYIEGALAWPGHHYTDPWTHRPVRNLLMLGTPNSGVGYNRTTNLAASVLFCRSGPGADEMKENRMKDFNFKYHPSGPKIFSTTFRAAYGTAGTILFSPNYRCMGGLGAFIKGRPNDGLVSKASAVGITDYDILFPTQVASDSYCHRDYPTAPDLYSGWIRPILTGQLSNLAESKNNFAVDTTDTVGAPVALDICNSLFEGNSRTDTLQVEPCLAFGLLVACSDSNLHITLESPTGAIYDSTFIAPDTSSWYFRDSLGSQGFFINAPDSGHWLLHLNGQDITQSPATYCVMLTVDNSVSLNASLSEDYPLPGSPVFVSATLMDNGSPITAANVTVVPILEETDTLPVLSLYDDGLHYDSSAGDGLYGNAFIQQASDSGVVTFYLTATGSTASVGMFRRETTLSCYITFDDCAAKPGDANSSSNHTLADIISTVNYIFNKPGFPSCPSNSNLCWLSDLLCRGDWNGSGTVTLSDVIQGVNYIFNKPGGPWNPIPSGPCCLPVP
;
A
#
# COMPACT_ATOMS: atom_id res chain seq x y z
N MET A 1 50.09 -57.15 -23.55
CA MET A 1 49.41 -57.11 -24.87
C MET A 1 48.79 -55.72 -25.05
N GLY A 2 49.29 -54.96 -26.01
CA GLY A 2 49.03 -53.53 -26.14
C GLY A 2 47.62 -53.19 -26.63
N LYS A 3 47.01 -52.18 -26.02
CA LYS A 3 45.86 -51.47 -26.60
C LYS A 3 46.31 -50.06 -26.98
N LYS A 4 46.20 -49.79 -28.27
CA LYS A 4 46.50 -48.53 -28.96
C LYS A 4 45.72 -47.37 -28.32
N ILE A 5 46.44 -46.36 -27.84
CA ILE A 5 45.88 -45.04 -27.54
C ILE A 5 45.74 -44.33 -28.89
N ARG A 6 44.51 -44.01 -29.30
CA ARG A 6 44.26 -43.11 -30.43
C ARG A 6 44.12 -41.69 -29.87
N PHE A 7 45.08 -40.83 -30.19
CA PHE A 7 44.90 -39.38 -30.04
C PHE A 7 43.97 -38.91 -31.15
N PHE A 8 42.84 -38.31 -30.78
CA PHE A 8 42.06 -37.48 -31.71
C PHE A 8 42.52 -36.04 -31.52
N VAL A 9 43.21 -35.52 -32.52
CA VAL A 9 43.45 -34.09 -32.68
C VAL A 9 42.31 -33.55 -33.54
N VAL A 10 41.50 -32.64 -33.00
CA VAL A 10 40.56 -31.83 -33.78
C VAL A 10 41.15 -30.42 -33.85
N VAL A 11 41.47 -29.95 -35.05
CA VAL A 11 41.94 -28.58 -35.33
C VAL A 11 40.85 -27.87 -36.11
N ALA A 12 40.38 -26.69 -35.66
CA ALA A 12 39.90 -25.61 -36.54
C ALA A 12 39.75 -24.25 -35.80
N PHE A 13 39.83 -23.17 -36.59
CA PHE A 13 40.20 -21.79 -36.25
C PHE A 13 39.03 -20.82 -35.93
N VAL A 14 39.31 -19.93 -34.95
CA VAL A 14 38.95 -18.50 -34.72
C VAL A 14 37.47 -18.06 -34.75
N SER A 15 36.87 -17.86 -33.57
CA SER A 15 36.73 -16.53 -32.94
C SER A 15 36.05 -16.64 -31.56
N GLY A 16 36.86 -16.49 -30.50
CA GLY A 16 36.41 -16.01 -29.17
C GLY A 16 35.86 -17.02 -28.15
N VAL A 17 36.69 -17.93 -27.60
CA VAL A 17 36.59 -18.45 -26.20
C VAL A 17 37.99 -18.88 -25.68
N CYS A 18 38.17 -18.73 -24.37
CA CYS A 18 39.30 -19.07 -23.49
C CYS A 18 40.01 -20.42 -23.72
N VAL A 19 41.28 -20.43 -23.29
CA VAL A 19 42.25 -21.52 -23.31
C VAL A 19 41.82 -22.68 -22.39
N TYR A 20 41.70 -23.91 -22.92
CA TYR A 20 41.57 -25.13 -22.11
C TYR A 20 42.97 -25.74 -21.86
N GLY A 21 43.36 -25.84 -20.60
CA GLY A 21 44.54 -26.59 -20.16
C GLY A 21 44.26 -28.08 -20.00
N LEU A 22 45.29 -28.91 -20.18
CA LEU A 22 45.27 -30.37 -19.96
C LEU A 22 44.74 -30.70 -18.55
N GLY A 23 43.56 -31.31 -18.45
CA GLY A 23 42.94 -31.70 -17.18
C GLY A 23 43.72 -32.82 -16.49
N GLN A 24 43.95 -32.69 -15.18
CA GLN A 24 44.49 -33.75 -14.33
C GLN A 24 43.39 -34.76 -13.96
N GLU A 25 43.68 -36.04 -14.13
CA GLU A 25 42.88 -37.14 -13.57
C GLU A 25 43.16 -37.21 -12.05
N VAL A 26 42.24 -36.72 -11.23
CA VAL A 26 42.40 -36.73 -9.76
C VAL A 26 41.74 -37.98 -9.20
N LYS A 27 42.54 -38.96 -8.75
CA LYS A 27 42.07 -40.07 -7.91
C LYS A 27 42.04 -39.59 -6.45
N TYR A 28 40.85 -39.34 -5.91
CA TYR A 28 40.66 -39.06 -4.48
C TYR A 28 39.76 -40.11 -3.82
N ASN A 29 40.10 -40.49 -2.58
CA ASN A 29 39.38 -41.48 -1.78
C ASN A 29 38.07 -40.87 -1.22
N PRO A 30 36.90 -41.47 -1.49
CA PRO A 30 35.63 -40.90 -1.05
C PRO A 30 35.41 -41.13 0.46
N THR A 31 35.24 -40.06 1.21
CA THR A 31 34.48 -40.12 2.48
C THR A 31 33.03 -40.44 2.14
N THR A 32 32.52 -41.54 2.68
CA THR A 32 31.21 -42.14 2.35
C THR A 32 30.01 -41.56 3.10
N SER A 33 30.20 -40.56 3.96
CA SER A 33 29.08 -39.94 4.68
C SER A 33 28.22 -39.12 3.72
N SER A 34 27.07 -39.67 3.34
CA SER A 34 26.00 -38.95 2.63
C SER A 34 25.30 -37.98 3.58
N ILE A 35 24.89 -36.83 3.07
CA ILE A 35 24.05 -35.89 3.83
C ILE A 35 22.65 -36.49 4.07
N VAL A 36 22.05 -36.19 5.22
CA VAL A 36 20.66 -36.59 5.50
C VAL A 36 19.74 -35.62 4.77
N CYS A 37 19.21 -36.05 3.62
CA CYS A 37 18.19 -35.33 2.86
C CYS A 37 16.88 -35.35 3.66
N GLY A 38 16.47 -34.19 4.17
CA GLY A 38 15.28 -34.01 4.98
C GLY A 38 14.04 -33.64 4.17
N GLN A 39 13.45 -32.51 4.52
CA GLN A 39 12.17 -32.03 4.00
C GLN A 39 12.22 -31.77 2.48
N LEU A 40 11.20 -32.24 1.75
CA LEU A 40 10.96 -31.87 0.34
C LEU A 40 10.58 -30.38 0.27
N ILE A 41 11.36 -29.59 -0.49
CA ILE A 41 11.15 -28.15 -0.65
C ILE A 41 10.79 -27.75 -2.08
N LEU A 42 11.02 -28.64 -3.05
CA LEU A 42 10.61 -28.49 -4.44
C LEU A 42 10.38 -29.87 -5.04
N SER A 43 9.30 -30.01 -5.81
CA SER A 43 9.05 -31.16 -6.68
C SER A 43 8.44 -30.68 -7.98
N ASP A 44 8.81 -31.29 -9.10
CA ASP A 44 8.17 -31.12 -10.40
C ASP A 44 8.28 -32.41 -11.21
N ASP A 45 7.15 -33.08 -11.41
CA ASP A 45 7.01 -34.28 -12.22
C ASP A 45 6.41 -33.97 -13.61
N PHE A 46 6.06 -32.71 -13.89
CA PHE A 46 5.51 -32.24 -15.16
C PHE A 46 4.21 -32.93 -15.64
N GLU A 47 3.57 -33.77 -14.81
CA GLU A 47 2.34 -34.50 -15.14
C GLU A 47 1.13 -33.57 -15.29
N ASP A 48 1.22 -32.35 -14.77
CA ASP A 48 0.24 -31.28 -14.97
C ASP A 48 0.29 -30.66 -16.39
N GLY A 49 1.24 -31.09 -17.22
CA GLY A 49 1.43 -30.59 -18.58
C GLY A 49 2.18 -29.26 -18.68
N ASN A 50 2.70 -28.72 -17.56
CA ASN A 50 3.35 -27.42 -17.51
C ASN A 50 4.71 -27.48 -16.81
N ALA A 51 5.53 -26.45 -17.02
CA ALA A 51 6.83 -26.28 -16.33
C ALA A 51 6.80 -25.01 -15.47
N THR A 52 5.76 -24.89 -14.64
CA THR A 52 5.49 -23.69 -13.84
C THR A 52 6.65 -23.38 -12.89
N GLY A 53 7.08 -22.12 -12.87
CA GLY A 53 8.18 -21.66 -12.00
C GLY A 53 9.60 -21.90 -12.55
N TRP A 54 9.75 -22.50 -13.74
CA TRP A 54 11.03 -22.57 -14.44
C TRP A 54 11.28 -21.29 -15.25
N ILE A 55 12.38 -20.60 -14.95
CA ILE A 55 12.73 -19.30 -15.56
C ILE A 55 13.81 -19.52 -16.63
N ASP A 56 13.65 -18.86 -17.78
CA ASP A 56 14.63 -18.87 -18.87
C ASP A 56 15.98 -18.27 -18.44
N GLY A 57 17.05 -19.02 -18.65
CA GLY A 57 18.42 -18.55 -18.38
C GLY A 57 19.17 -18.09 -19.63
N ASN A 58 18.97 -18.75 -20.77
CA ASN A 58 19.47 -18.32 -22.07
C ASN A 58 18.45 -18.64 -23.16
N VAL A 59 17.80 -17.61 -23.70
CA VAL A 59 16.78 -17.74 -24.75
C VAL A 59 17.47 -17.59 -26.11
N HIS A 60 17.32 -18.59 -26.97
CA HIS A 60 17.81 -18.52 -28.34
C HIS A 60 16.71 -19.00 -29.29
N ALA A 61 16.52 -18.32 -30.42
CA ALA A 61 15.51 -18.65 -31.44
C ALA A 61 15.60 -20.08 -32.01
N ARG A 62 16.68 -20.82 -31.74
CA ARG A 62 16.90 -22.20 -32.17
C ARG A 62 16.53 -23.22 -31.11
N ALA A 63 16.20 -22.77 -29.90
CA ALA A 63 15.89 -23.63 -28.77
C ALA A 63 14.42 -23.48 -28.39
N ASN A 64 13.78 -24.61 -28.11
CA ASN A 64 12.39 -24.64 -27.67
C ASN A 64 12.25 -25.57 -26.47
N TRP A 65 11.51 -25.12 -25.47
CA TRP A 65 11.16 -25.89 -24.28
C TRP A 65 9.67 -26.24 -24.35
N THR A 66 9.33 -27.52 -24.24
CA THR A 66 7.95 -28.02 -24.25
C THR A 66 7.74 -29.05 -23.15
N VAL A 67 6.53 -29.13 -22.61
CA VAL A 67 6.11 -30.28 -21.80
C VAL A 67 5.28 -31.20 -22.68
N GLU A 68 5.74 -32.43 -22.85
CA GLU A 68 5.10 -33.43 -23.73
C GLU A 68 4.97 -34.75 -22.96
N ASN A 69 3.73 -35.21 -22.76
CA ASN A 69 3.41 -36.46 -22.05
C ASN A 69 4.08 -36.54 -20.66
N GLY A 70 3.86 -35.52 -19.82
CA GLY A 70 4.39 -35.49 -18.46
C GLY A 70 5.90 -35.24 -18.39
N LYS A 71 6.55 -34.72 -19.44
CA LYS A 71 8.03 -34.62 -19.50
C LYS A 71 8.50 -33.31 -20.05
N PHE A 72 9.51 -32.73 -19.40
CA PHE A 72 10.06 -31.46 -19.82
C PHE A 72 11.19 -31.65 -20.83
N LYS A 73 10.94 -31.18 -22.05
CA LYS A 73 11.77 -31.44 -23.22
C LYS A 73 12.40 -30.15 -23.74
N LEU A 74 13.71 -30.22 -23.95
CA LEU A 74 14.48 -29.19 -24.66
C LEU A 74 14.83 -29.70 -26.05
N THR A 75 14.45 -28.95 -27.08
CA THR A 75 14.85 -29.18 -28.47
C THR A 75 15.70 -28.02 -28.96
N ILE A 76 16.91 -28.28 -29.46
CA ILE A 76 17.81 -27.28 -30.02
C ILE A 76 18.10 -27.61 -31.50
N GLN A 77 17.71 -26.72 -32.40
CA GLN A 77 17.96 -26.85 -33.83
C GLN A 77 19.47 -26.76 -34.16
N PRO A 78 19.91 -27.40 -35.26
CA PRO A 78 21.33 -27.43 -35.63
C PRO A 78 21.99 -26.04 -35.73
N GLY A 79 23.30 -25.98 -35.49
CA GLY A 79 24.15 -24.82 -35.81
C GLY A 79 25.25 -24.62 -34.77
N PRO A 80 25.74 -23.39 -34.51
CA PRO A 80 26.85 -23.18 -33.59
C PRO A 80 26.51 -23.69 -32.19
N TYR A 81 27.54 -24.21 -31.52
CA TYR A 81 27.49 -24.71 -30.15
C TYR A 81 26.92 -23.64 -29.22
N ILE A 82 25.75 -23.93 -28.66
CA ILE A 82 25.06 -23.07 -27.71
C ILE A 82 24.60 -23.92 -26.53
N ALA A 83 24.81 -23.43 -25.32
CA ALA A 83 24.22 -24.00 -24.13
C ALA A 83 22.89 -23.27 -23.84
N ILE A 84 21.84 -24.04 -23.56
CA ILE A 84 20.49 -23.55 -23.26
C ILE A 84 20.06 -24.13 -21.93
N TRP A 85 19.49 -23.29 -21.06
CA TRP A 85 19.18 -23.69 -19.71
C TRP A 85 18.00 -22.92 -19.11
N ARG A 86 17.41 -23.51 -18.07
CA ARG A 86 16.37 -22.95 -17.22
C ARG A 86 16.72 -23.17 -15.75
N PHE A 87 16.22 -22.28 -14.90
CA PHE A 87 16.48 -22.31 -13.46
C PHE A 87 15.19 -22.42 -12.65
N ARG A 88 15.31 -22.95 -11.43
CA ARG A 88 14.22 -22.97 -10.44
C ARG A 88 14.76 -22.95 -9.01
N GLY A 89 13.99 -22.37 -8.09
CA GLY A 89 14.37 -22.17 -6.69
C GLY A 89 14.89 -20.76 -6.40
N VAL A 90 15.38 -20.54 -5.17
CA VAL A 90 15.83 -19.22 -4.67
C VAL A 90 17.35 -19.17 -4.41
N PHE A 91 17.91 -17.97 -4.35
CA PHE A 91 19.38 -17.78 -4.26
C PHE A 91 20.01 -18.11 -2.91
N ASN A 92 19.23 -18.19 -1.82
CA ASN A 92 19.75 -18.45 -0.47
C ASN A 92 19.76 -19.94 -0.09
N TRP A 93 19.46 -20.84 -1.03
CA TRP A 93 19.54 -22.28 -0.79
C TRP A 93 20.98 -22.70 -0.58
N THR A 94 21.26 -23.19 0.62
CA THR A 94 22.61 -23.55 1.05
C THR A 94 22.88 -25.04 0.86
N ASP A 95 22.42 -25.86 1.80
CA ASP A 95 22.67 -27.29 1.85
C ASP A 95 21.42 -28.09 1.44
N TYR A 96 21.50 -28.82 0.34
CA TYR A 96 20.37 -29.55 -0.23
C TYR A 96 20.77 -30.76 -1.06
N CYS A 97 19.79 -31.66 -1.23
CA CYS A 97 19.85 -32.78 -2.17
C CYS A 97 18.98 -32.45 -3.38
N TYR A 98 19.58 -32.42 -4.57
CA TYR A 98 18.93 -32.18 -5.85
C TYR A 98 18.96 -33.46 -6.67
N SER A 99 17.78 -33.99 -7.02
CA SER A 99 17.66 -35.14 -7.91
C SER A 99 16.78 -34.84 -9.12
N ALA A 100 17.09 -35.50 -10.23
CA ALA A 100 16.31 -35.41 -11.46
C ALA A 100 16.47 -36.70 -12.28
N ASP A 101 15.42 -37.11 -12.97
CA ASP A 101 15.52 -38.08 -14.05
C ASP A 101 15.86 -37.33 -15.34
N PHE A 102 16.83 -37.86 -16.10
CA PHE A 102 17.28 -37.24 -17.33
C PHE A 102 17.51 -38.29 -18.43
N LYS A 103 17.22 -37.90 -19.67
CA LYS A 103 17.44 -38.73 -20.86
C LYS A 103 17.98 -37.88 -22.01
N ARG A 104 19.03 -38.37 -22.67
CA ARG A 104 19.58 -37.75 -23.89
C ARG A 104 18.94 -38.47 -25.05
N VAL A 105 18.18 -37.78 -25.88
CA VAL A 105 17.67 -38.37 -27.13
C VAL A 105 18.71 -38.17 -28.23
N SER A 106 19.28 -36.97 -28.29
CA SER A 106 20.38 -36.60 -29.19
C SER A 106 21.11 -35.36 -28.64
N GLY A 107 22.36 -35.14 -29.02
CA GLY A 107 23.15 -33.98 -28.60
C GLY A 107 24.46 -34.38 -27.92
N THR A 108 25.11 -33.43 -27.26
CA THR A 108 26.42 -33.65 -26.64
C THR A 108 26.35 -33.76 -25.13
N GLU A 109 25.70 -32.81 -24.46
CA GLU A 109 25.82 -32.67 -23.00
C GLU A 109 24.49 -32.23 -22.36
N HIS A 110 24.11 -32.92 -21.29
CA HIS A 110 23.18 -32.37 -20.30
C HIS A 110 23.91 -31.47 -19.33
N ILE A 111 23.22 -30.45 -18.84
CA ILE A 111 23.75 -29.47 -17.90
C ILE A 111 22.88 -29.47 -16.65
N PHE A 112 23.52 -29.51 -15.49
CA PHE A 112 22.90 -29.32 -14.18
C PHE A 112 23.59 -28.17 -13.46
N TYR A 113 22.83 -27.18 -13.03
CA TYR A 113 23.32 -26.04 -12.27
C TYR A 113 23.05 -26.26 -10.78
N VAL A 114 24.05 -25.94 -9.96
CA VAL A 114 24.02 -26.15 -8.50
C VAL A 114 24.56 -24.89 -7.85
N ARG A 115 23.85 -24.39 -6.84
CA ARG A 115 24.17 -23.13 -6.13
C ARG A 115 24.43 -21.99 -7.11
N TYR A 116 23.57 -21.89 -8.11
CA TYR A 116 23.78 -20.97 -9.22
C TYR A 116 22.96 -19.71 -9.01
N SER A 117 23.58 -18.54 -9.14
CA SER A 117 22.89 -17.26 -9.09
C SER A 117 22.47 -16.83 -10.51
N SER A 118 23.20 -15.87 -11.07
CA SER A 118 23.04 -15.36 -12.44
C SER A 118 24.20 -15.76 -13.34
N SER A 119 25.43 -15.73 -12.82
CA SER A 119 26.66 -16.02 -13.55
C SER A 119 27.72 -16.75 -12.70
N THR A 120 27.37 -17.08 -11.46
CA THR A 120 28.26 -17.70 -10.47
C THR A 120 27.57 -18.93 -9.89
N GLY A 121 28.28 -20.06 -9.84
CA GLY A 121 27.77 -21.32 -9.31
C GLY A 121 28.60 -22.52 -9.77
N TYR A 122 28.11 -23.73 -9.53
CA TYR A 122 28.69 -24.95 -10.07
C TYR A 122 27.87 -25.45 -11.26
N VAL A 123 28.58 -25.91 -12.28
CA VAL A 123 28.01 -26.50 -13.49
C VAL A 123 28.50 -27.93 -13.58
N ILE A 124 27.55 -28.86 -13.61
CA ILE A 124 27.82 -30.28 -13.81
C ILE A 124 27.33 -30.63 -15.22
N THR A 125 28.22 -31.18 -16.04
CA THR A 125 27.87 -31.65 -17.39
C THR A 125 27.93 -33.17 -17.48
N VAL A 126 26.95 -33.77 -18.16
CA VAL A 126 26.90 -35.21 -18.40
C VAL A 126 26.94 -35.45 -19.91
N SER A 127 28.04 -36.03 -20.37
CA SER A 127 28.30 -36.38 -21.76
C SER A 127 28.26 -37.92 -21.95
N PRO A 128 28.41 -38.46 -23.18
CA PRO A 128 28.33 -39.91 -23.40
C PRO A 128 29.41 -40.73 -22.67
N SER A 129 30.55 -40.12 -22.34
CA SER A 129 31.72 -40.84 -21.81
C SER A 129 32.30 -40.24 -20.52
N VAL A 130 31.89 -39.02 -20.15
CA VAL A 130 32.37 -38.34 -18.95
C VAL A 130 31.28 -37.52 -18.27
N VAL A 131 31.39 -37.42 -16.95
CA VAL A 131 30.71 -36.41 -16.13
C VAL A 131 31.76 -35.39 -15.69
N ALA A 132 31.46 -34.10 -15.83
CA ALA A 132 32.37 -33.04 -15.40
C ALA A 132 31.73 -32.10 -14.39
N VAL A 133 32.54 -31.49 -13.53
CA VAL A 133 32.15 -30.39 -12.64
C VAL A 133 33.10 -29.22 -12.80
N ALA A 134 32.54 -28.02 -12.92
CA ALA A 134 33.28 -26.76 -13.00
C ALA A 134 32.65 -25.70 -12.09
N LYS A 135 33.49 -24.88 -11.47
CA LYS A 135 33.12 -23.67 -10.75
C LYS A 135 33.15 -22.48 -11.71
N TRP A 136 32.03 -21.79 -11.81
CA TRP A 136 31.87 -20.58 -12.60
C TRP A 136 31.75 -19.38 -11.66
N VAL A 137 32.46 -18.31 -11.98
CA VAL A 137 32.37 -17.01 -11.31
C VAL A 137 32.28 -15.94 -12.38
N ASN A 138 31.23 -15.11 -12.33
CA ASN A 138 30.99 -14.04 -13.30
C ASN A 138 31.00 -14.51 -14.77
N GLY A 139 30.46 -15.70 -15.03
CA GLY A 139 30.36 -16.27 -16.38
C GLY A 139 31.66 -16.87 -16.90
N VAL A 140 32.69 -16.98 -16.07
CA VAL A 140 33.98 -17.57 -16.41
C VAL A 140 34.23 -18.80 -15.54
N SER A 141 34.70 -19.90 -16.15
CA SER A 141 35.17 -21.08 -15.40
C SER A 141 36.48 -20.73 -14.67
N VAL A 142 36.46 -20.76 -13.34
CA VAL A 142 37.61 -20.40 -12.50
C VAL A 142 38.25 -21.60 -11.79
N ALA A 143 37.56 -22.75 -11.74
CA ALA A 143 38.13 -24.03 -11.32
C ALA A 143 37.43 -25.19 -12.03
N GLY A 144 38.20 -26.15 -12.56
CA GLY A 144 37.69 -27.19 -13.46
C GLY A 144 37.64 -26.75 -14.93
N PRO A 145 37.09 -27.58 -15.84
CA PRO A 145 36.33 -28.81 -15.56
C PRO A 145 37.19 -29.97 -15.04
N TYR A 146 36.72 -30.65 -14.00
CA TYR A 146 37.25 -31.93 -13.53
C TYR A 146 36.42 -33.07 -14.12
N PHE A 147 37.06 -34.01 -14.81
CA PHE A 147 36.39 -35.07 -15.57
C PHE A 147 36.44 -36.42 -14.85
N TYR A 148 35.31 -37.12 -14.85
CA TYR A 148 35.14 -38.44 -14.27
C TYR A 148 34.56 -39.38 -15.32
N SER A 149 35.19 -40.53 -15.53
CA SER A 149 34.72 -41.50 -16.53
C SER A 149 33.39 -42.12 -16.09
N TYR A 150 32.35 -41.91 -16.89
CA TYR A 150 31.05 -42.53 -16.70
C TYR A 150 30.32 -42.54 -18.05
N PHE A 151 29.75 -43.69 -18.42
CA PHE A 151 29.18 -43.89 -19.74
C PHE A 151 27.65 -43.77 -19.72
N THR A 152 27.11 -42.87 -20.56
CA THR A 152 25.66 -42.73 -20.76
C THR A 152 25.28 -43.05 -22.19
N GLN A 153 24.20 -43.79 -22.35
CA GLN A 153 23.64 -44.16 -23.65
C GLN A 153 22.45 -43.26 -24.01
N ASP A 154 22.34 -42.91 -25.29
CA ASP A 154 21.19 -42.19 -25.82
C ASP A 154 19.92 -43.05 -25.71
N GLY A 155 18.79 -42.40 -25.45
CA GLY A 155 17.49 -43.05 -25.28
C GLY A 155 17.25 -43.68 -23.91
N VAL A 156 18.28 -43.80 -23.06
CA VAL A 156 18.16 -44.36 -21.70
C VAL A 156 17.95 -43.25 -20.68
N THR A 157 17.00 -43.46 -19.76
CA THR A 157 16.77 -42.57 -18.62
C THR A 157 17.68 -42.95 -17.46
N TYR A 158 18.33 -41.94 -16.86
CA TYR A 158 19.15 -42.06 -15.67
C TYR A 158 18.62 -41.13 -14.59
N ARG A 159 18.82 -41.49 -13.31
CA ARG A 159 18.57 -40.57 -12.18
C ARG A 159 19.88 -40.00 -11.68
N ILE A 160 20.02 -38.69 -11.68
CA ILE A 160 21.14 -37.99 -11.05
C ILE A 160 20.74 -37.57 -9.63
N THR A 161 21.67 -37.63 -8.69
CA THR A 161 21.50 -37.07 -7.34
C THR A 161 22.74 -36.29 -6.96
N ILE A 162 22.55 -35.02 -6.63
CA ILE A 162 23.59 -34.07 -6.27
C ILE A 162 23.37 -33.64 -4.82
N GLU A 163 24.38 -33.83 -3.99
CA GLU A 163 24.39 -33.43 -2.58
C GLU A 163 25.29 -32.21 -2.43
N ALA A 164 24.72 -31.05 -2.08
CA ALA A 164 25.46 -29.83 -1.81
C ALA A 164 25.52 -29.59 -0.29
N GLU A 165 26.71 -29.55 0.30
CA GLU A 165 26.93 -29.47 1.74
C GLU A 165 28.15 -28.59 2.06
N GLY A 166 27.96 -27.47 2.75
CA GLY A 166 29.06 -26.59 3.13
C GLY A 166 29.85 -26.12 1.90
N ASN A 167 31.07 -26.62 1.69
CA ASN A 167 31.87 -26.36 0.49
C ASN A 167 32.03 -27.60 -0.42
N THR A 168 31.26 -28.66 -0.20
CA THR A 168 31.39 -29.94 -0.90
C THR A 168 30.17 -30.21 -1.79
N ILE A 169 30.41 -30.69 -3.01
CA ILE A 169 29.40 -31.16 -3.96
C ILE A 169 29.68 -32.64 -4.26
N ARG A 170 28.71 -33.53 -4.00
CA ARG A 170 28.77 -34.95 -4.37
C ARG A 170 27.77 -35.22 -5.48
N CYS A 171 28.14 -36.07 -6.43
CA CYS A 171 27.27 -36.43 -7.55
C CYS A 171 27.19 -37.94 -7.70
N ARG A 172 25.97 -38.46 -7.79
CA ARG A 172 25.64 -39.86 -8.03
C ARG A 172 24.80 -39.98 -9.29
N ILE A 173 24.99 -41.05 -10.05
CA ILE A 173 24.06 -41.45 -11.11
C ILE A 173 23.61 -42.88 -10.81
N GLY A 174 22.31 -43.09 -10.64
CA GLY A 174 21.80 -44.30 -9.99
C GLY A 174 22.39 -44.44 -8.59
N ASN A 175 22.99 -45.60 -8.30
CA ASN A 175 23.65 -45.86 -7.02
C ASN A 175 25.15 -45.52 -7.02
N ASP A 176 25.72 -45.20 -8.18
CA ASP A 176 27.16 -45.02 -8.33
C ASP A 176 27.57 -43.60 -7.92
N LEU A 177 28.48 -43.48 -6.94
CA LEU A 177 29.13 -42.21 -6.61
C LEU A 177 30.14 -41.87 -7.70
N ILE A 178 29.85 -40.83 -8.47
CA ILE A 178 30.69 -40.40 -9.59
C ILE A 178 31.86 -39.55 -9.09
N PHE A 179 31.57 -38.56 -8.24
CA PHE A 179 32.60 -37.71 -7.66
C PHE A 179 32.19 -37.10 -6.32
N THR A 180 33.21 -36.65 -5.58
CA THR A 180 33.11 -35.71 -4.46
C THR A 180 34.06 -34.55 -4.76
N TYR A 181 33.51 -33.35 -4.92
CA TYR A 181 34.23 -32.13 -5.23
C TYR A 181 34.19 -31.19 -4.04
N ALA A 182 35.35 -30.85 -3.47
CA ALA A 182 35.47 -29.87 -2.40
C ALA A 182 35.97 -28.53 -2.98
N ASP A 183 35.17 -27.48 -2.85
CA ASP A 183 35.57 -26.12 -3.19
C ASP A 183 36.50 -25.58 -2.09
N VAL A 184 37.79 -25.60 -2.39
CA VAL A 184 38.87 -25.09 -1.51
C VAL A 184 39.21 -23.63 -1.76
N THR A 185 38.49 -22.95 -2.67
CA THR A 185 38.71 -21.52 -2.95
C THR A 185 38.12 -20.64 -1.84
N ASN A 186 38.58 -19.39 -1.76
CA ASN A 186 38.15 -18.42 -0.76
C ASN A 186 37.53 -17.17 -1.41
N PRO A 187 36.21 -16.91 -1.28
CA PRO A 187 35.22 -17.74 -0.61
C PRO A 187 34.70 -18.90 -1.50
N PRO A 188 34.31 -20.05 -0.89
CA PRO A 188 33.61 -21.10 -1.62
C PRO A 188 32.17 -20.67 -1.94
N ILE A 189 31.58 -21.22 -3.00
CA ILE A 189 30.16 -20.94 -3.30
C ILE A 189 29.28 -21.81 -2.41
N ARG A 190 28.50 -21.15 -1.55
CA ARG A 190 27.69 -21.80 -0.51
C ARG A 190 26.20 -21.73 -0.72
N GLU A 191 25.72 -20.91 -1.64
CA GLU A 191 24.28 -20.71 -1.83
C GLU A 191 23.91 -20.52 -3.31
N GLY A 192 22.68 -20.88 -3.66
CA GLY A 192 22.08 -20.59 -4.96
C GLY A 192 21.06 -21.62 -5.41
N ARG A 193 20.29 -21.25 -6.44
CA ARG A 193 19.21 -22.07 -7.01
C ARG A 193 19.76 -23.23 -7.87
N ILE A 194 18.85 -24.10 -8.32
CA ILE A 194 19.16 -25.19 -9.25
C ILE A 194 18.83 -24.81 -10.70
N GLY A 195 19.34 -25.59 -11.64
CA GLY A 195 18.95 -25.48 -13.04
C GLY A 195 19.23 -26.73 -13.85
N ILE A 196 18.64 -26.76 -15.05
CA ILE A 196 18.76 -27.83 -16.03
C ILE A 196 19.00 -27.23 -17.42
N GLY A 197 19.65 -27.98 -18.30
CA GLY A 197 19.91 -27.51 -19.65
C GLY A 197 20.58 -28.55 -20.55
N GLY A 198 20.89 -28.12 -21.76
CA GLY A 198 21.59 -28.94 -22.74
C GLY A 198 22.34 -28.12 -23.77
N VAL A 199 23.25 -28.78 -24.48
CA VAL A 199 24.12 -28.15 -25.48
C VAL A 199 23.69 -28.53 -26.91
N GLY A 200 23.52 -27.54 -27.77
CA GLY A 200 23.25 -27.73 -29.19
C GLY A 200 24.49 -28.16 -29.96
N THR A 201 24.30 -28.79 -31.12
CA THR A 201 25.40 -29.27 -31.98
C THR A 201 25.24 -28.78 -33.41
N SER A 202 26.34 -28.74 -34.16
CA SER A 202 26.30 -28.41 -35.59
C SER A 202 25.80 -29.56 -36.47
N GLY A 203 25.84 -30.80 -35.96
CA GLY A 203 25.57 -32.02 -36.73
C GLY A 203 24.12 -32.50 -36.74
N GLY A 204 23.22 -31.88 -35.96
CA GLY A 204 21.83 -32.28 -35.88
C GLY A 204 21.06 -31.64 -34.72
N THR A 205 19.75 -31.84 -34.72
CA THR A 205 18.86 -31.36 -33.65
C THR A 205 19.19 -32.10 -32.36
N ALA A 206 19.53 -31.36 -31.30
CA ALA A 206 19.77 -31.91 -29.97
C ALA A 206 18.45 -31.96 -29.18
N GLN A 207 18.23 -33.04 -28.46
CA GLN A 207 17.01 -33.28 -27.69
C GLN A 207 17.34 -33.87 -26.32
N TYR A 208 16.87 -33.18 -25.28
CA TYR A 208 17.06 -33.53 -23.88
C TYR A 208 15.71 -33.60 -23.18
N VAL A 209 15.54 -34.58 -22.30
CA VAL A 209 14.31 -34.79 -21.54
C VAL A 209 14.65 -34.85 -20.05
N PHE A 210 13.84 -34.18 -19.24
CA PHE A 210 13.90 -34.12 -17.79
C PHE A 210 12.55 -34.51 -17.18
N ASP A 211 12.60 -35.13 -16.01
CA ASP A 211 11.44 -35.67 -15.32
C ASP A 211 11.75 -35.83 -13.80
N ASN A 212 10.72 -35.96 -12.96
CA ASN A 212 10.81 -36.23 -11.51
C ASN A 212 11.90 -35.41 -10.77
N ILE A 213 11.85 -34.09 -10.91
CA ILE A 213 12.81 -33.18 -10.30
C ILE A 213 12.42 -32.95 -8.84
N GLU A 214 13.33 -33.23 -7.92
CA GLU A 214 13.12 -33.03 -6.49
C GLU A 214 14.29 -32.28 -5.87
N VAL A 215 13.98 -31.37 -4.94
CA VAL A 215 14.97 -30.78 -4.03
C VAL A 215 14.52 -30.99 -2.60
N ARG A 216 15.42 -31.52 -1.78
CA ARG A 216 15.21 -31.74 -0.34
C ARG A 216 16.23 -30.96 0.46
N CYS A 217 15.78 -30.26 1.49
CA CYS A 217 16.67 -29.54 2.38
C CYS A 217 17.48 -30.52 3.24
N ALA A 218 18.77 -30.25 3.42
CA ALA A 218 19.58 -31.03 4.33
C ALA A 218 19.35 -30.64 5.79
N SER A 219 19.56 -31.58 6.72
CA SER A 219 19.49 -31.30 8.16
C SER A 219 20.49 -30.21 8.58
N GLY A 220 20.00 -29.03 8.95
CA GLY A 220 20.81 -27.86 9.33
C GLY A 220 21.06 -26.84 8.22
N GLY A 221 20.57 -27.10 6.99
CA GLY A 221 20.65 -26.16 5.87
C GLY A 221 19.55 -25.09 5.91
N ASN A 222 19.85 -23.90 5.37
CA ASN A 222 18.83 -22.89 5.06
C ASN A 222 18.28 -23.16 3.66
N CYS A 223 17.05 -23.66 3.57
CA CYS A 223 16.36 -23.88 2.31
C CYS A 223 14.91 -23.39 2.40
N GLN A 224 14.71 -22.13 2.03
CA GLN A 224 13.41 -21.48 2.03
C GLN A 224 12.55 -21.95 0.85
N LEU A 225 11.22 -22.09 1.00
CA LEU A 225 10.35 -22.48 -0.12
C LEU A 225 10.42 -21.46 -1.27
N ALA A 226 10.29 -21.91 -2.52
CA ALA A 226 10.17 -21.01 -3.66
C ALA A 226 8.91 -20.12 -3.50
N PRO A 227 8.97 -18.81 -3.82
CA PRO A 227 7.82 -17.94 -3.68
C PRO A 227 6.61 -18.43 -4.49
N SER A 228 5.41 -18.17 -3.95
CA SER A 228 4.12 -18.58 -4.50
C SER A 228 3.91 -18.13 -5.95
N PRO A 229 3.20 -18.89 -6.81
CA PRO A 229 2.79 -18.45 -8.15
C PRO A 229 1.79 -17.27 -8.14
N GLU A 230 1.37 -16.81 -6.96
CA GLU A 230 0.44 -15.71 -6.79
C GLU A 230 0.93 -14.41 -7.43
N PRO A 231 0.09 -13.77 -8.26
CA PRO A 231 0.42 -12.48 -8.83
C PRO A 231 0.55 -11.37 -7.79
N ILE A 232 1.39 -10.40 -8.11
CA ILE A 232 1.60 -9.18 -7.34
C ILE A 232 1.12 -7.98 -8.15
N VAL A 233 0.14 -7.27 -7.63
CA VAL A 233 -0.40 -6.03 -8.19
C VAL A 233 0.31 -4.86 -7.51
N LEU A 234 0.86 -3.93 -8.30
CA LEU A 234 1.53 -2.73 -7.81
C LEU A 234 0.68 -1.50 -8.15
N VAL A 235 0.25 -0.75 -7.13
CA VAL A 235 -0.72 0.35 -7.27
C VAL A 235 -0.09 1.67 -6.86
N HIS A 236 0.03 2.61 -7.80
CA HIS A 236 0.68 3.90 -7.56
C HIS A 236 -0.24 4.91 -6.85
N GLY A 237 0.36 5.95 -6.27
CA GLY A 237 -0.33 7.05 -5.61
C GLY A 237 -0.86 8.14 -6.54
N TRP A 238 -1.35 9.21 -5.91
CA TRP A 238 -1.79 10.44 -6.58
C TRP A 238 -0.62 11.15 -7.30
N SER A 239 -0.92 11.78 -8.43
CA SER A 239 0.02 12.44 -9.34
C SER A 239 1.18 11.55 -9.83
N SER A 240 1.01 10.22 -9.71
CA SER A 240 2.03 9.23 -10.07
C SER A 240 1.57 8.36 -11.24
N GLU A 241 2.47 7.52 -11.74
CA GLU A 241 2.21 6.54 -12.77
C GLU A 241 2.90 5.20 -12.40
N PRO A 242 2.64 4.10 -13.13
CA PRO A 242 3.19 2.78 -12.80
C PRO A 242 4.73 2.70 -12.80
N SER A 243 5.40 3.65 -13.44
CA SER A 243 6.86 3.67 -13.59
C SER A 243 7.60 3.83 -12.24
N VAL A 244 6.95 4.39 -11.22
CA VAL A 244 7.54 4.53 -9.87
C VAL A 244 7.91 3.18 -9.25
N TRP A 245 7.24 2.11 -9.68
CA TRP A 245 7.47 0.75 -9.21
C TRP A 245 8.59 0.01 -9.95
N ASN A 246 9.29 0.63 -10.91
CA ASN A 246 10.31 -0.05 -11.72
C ASN A 246 11.41 -0.71 -10.87
N THR A 247 11.86 -0.05 -9.80
CA THR A 247 12.86 -0.59 -8.87
C THR A 247 12.31 -1.80 -8.10
N MET A 248 11.16 -1.65 -7.43
CA MET A 248 10.48 -2.72 -6.71
C MET A 248 10.21 -3.94 -7.60
N LYS A 249 9.70 -3.70 -8.82
CA LYS A 249 9.43 -4.72 -9.83
C LYS A 249 10.69 -5.51 -10.20
N ASN A 250 11.84 -4.84 -10.31
CA ASN A 250 13.10 -5.50 -10.60
C ASN A 250 13.55 -6.39 -9.43
N TRP A 251 13.39 -5.94 -8.19
CA TRP A 251 13.70 -6.76 -7.02
C TRP A 251 12.79 -7.99 -6.90
N LEU A 252 11.48 -7.81 -7.09
CA LEU A 252 10.52 -8.91 -7.11
C LEU A 252 10.86 -9.94 -8.20
N ARG A 253 11.25 -9.50 -9.40
CA ARG A 253 11.73 -10.39 -10.47
C ARG A 253 13.01 -11.12 -10.09
N GLN A 254 13.95 -10.44 -9.44
CA GLN A 254 15.19 -11.06 -8.95
C GLN A 254 14.88 -12.14 -7.91
N ASP A 255 13.86 -11.93 -7.06
CA ASP A 255 13.42 -12.91 -6.07
C ASP A 255 12.51 -14.02 -6.62
N GLY A 256 12.26 -14.04 -7.92
CA GLY A 256 11.57 -15.14 -8.61
C GLY A 256 10.05 -14.96 -8.79
N PHE A 257 9.49 -13.81 -8.43
CA PHE A 257 8.08 -13.51 -8.73
C PHE A 257 7.89 -13.27 -10.23
N SER A 258 7.02 -14.06 -10.85
CA SER A 258 6.87 -14.10 -12.31
C SER A 258 5.73 -13.21 -12.84
N TYR A 259 4.68 -13.01 -12.04
CA TYR A 259 3.50 -12.22 -12.42
C TYR A 259 3.43 -10.95 -11.58
N ILE A 260 3.96 -9.84 -12.11
CA ILE A 260 4.02 -8.54 -11.42
C ILE A 260 3.35 -7.49 -12.31
N TRP A 261 2.27 -6.87 -11.83
CA TRP A 261 1.42 -5.96 -12.60
C TRP A 261 1.40 -4.55 -11.99
N PRO A 262 2.26 -3.64 -12.47
CA PRO A 262 2.07 -2.22 -12.24
C PRO A 262 0.78 -1.75 -12.93
N ILE A 263 -0.19 -1.28 -12.16
CA ILE A 263 -1.51 -0.86 -12.66
C ILE A 263 -1.53 0.64 -12.88
N GLN A 264 -2.00 1.06 -14.05
CA GLN A 264 -2.31 2.46 -14.35
C GLN A 264 -3.68 2.81 -13.79
N LEU A 265 -3.71 3.77 -12.87
CA LEU A 265 -4.92 4.43 -12.36
C LEU A 265 -5.07 5.83 -12.94
N GLU A 266 -6.21 6.46 -12.68
CA GLU A 266 -6.39 7.90 -12.92
C GLU A 266 -5.60 8.68 -11.89
N LYS A 267 -4.40 9.11 -12.29
CA LYS A 267 -3.40 9.72 -11.39
C LYS A 267 -3.92 10.94 -10.63
N CYS A 268 -4.98 11.59 -11.10
CA CYS A 268 -5.52 12.81 -10.52
C CYS A 268 -6.87 12.63 -9.80
N GLY A 269 -7.32 11.40 -9.60
CA GLY A 269 -8.70 11.12 -9.19
C GLY A 269 -9.68 11.26 -10.36
N VAL A 270 -10.88 10.69 -10.23
CA VAL A 270 -11.89 10.75 -11.28
C VAL A 270 -12.85 11.91 -11.01
N PRO A 271 -13.05 12.87 -11.93
CA PRO A 271 -13.96 14.01 -11.72
C PRO A 271 -15.33 13.60 -11.15
N GLY A 272 -15.69 14.14 -9.99
CA GLY A 272 -16.96 13.86 -9.30
C GLY A 272 -16.96 12.61 -8.41
N GLU A 273 -15.86 11.85 -8.38
CA GLU A 273 -15.63 10.78 -7.42
C GLU A 273 -15.38 11.35 -6.02
N ARG A 274 -15.87 10.63 -5.00
CA ARG A 274 -15.71 11.02 -3.58
C ARG A 274 -15.06 9.94 -2.72
N ASN A 275 -15.16 8.67 -3.11
CA ASN A 275 -14.87 7.50 -2.28
C ASN A 275 -14.11 6.40 -3.03
N PHE A 276 -13.29 6.77 -4.02
CA PHE A 276 -12.43 5.86 -4.80
C PHE A 276 -13.15 4.72 -5.56
N GLU A 277 -14.47 4.82 -5.71
CA GLU A 277 -15.35 3.86 -6.42
C GLU A 277 -14.91 3.54 -7.85
N VAL A 278 -14.76 4.57 -8.67
CA VAL A 278 -14.38 4.47 -10.07
C VAL A 278 -12.93 4.04 -10.20
N ASN A 279 -12.02 4.56 -9.37
CA ASN A 279 -10.64 4.11 -9.37
C ASN A 279 -10.49 2.64 -8.93
N ALA A 280 -11.31 2.17 -7.98
CA ALA A 280 -11.36 0.77 -7.58
C ALA A 280 -11.93 -0.12 -8.69
N GLN A 281 -12.95 0.35 -9.41
CA GLN A 281 -13.47 -0.30 -10.61
C GLN A 281 -12.41 -0.39 -11.73
N ILE A 282 -11.62 0.67 -11.93
CA ILE A 282 -10.49 0.66 -12.87
C ILE A 282 -9.46 -0.38 -12.44
N LEU A 283 -9.08 -0.39 -11.15
CA LEU A 283 -8.17 -1.39 -10.59
C LEU A 283 -8.68 -2.82 -10.86
N ALA A 284 -9.96 -3.10 -10.57
CA ALA A 284 -10.58 -4.39 -10.80
C ALA A 284 -10.50 -4.82 -12.26
N ASN A 285 -10.83 -3.93 -13.19
CA ASN A 285 -10.78 -4.20 -14.62
C ASN A 285 -9.35 -4.49 -15.08
N ARG A 286 -8.36 -3.72 -14.61
CA ARG A 286 -6.95 -3.93 -14.98
C ARG A 286 -6.37 -5.23 -14.42
N ILE A 287 -6.79 -5.64 -13.23
CA ILE A 287 -6.47 -6.96 -12.66
C ILE A 287 -7.06 -8.04 -13.56
N GLN A 288 -8.34 -7.93 -13.93
CA GLN A 288 -9.01 -8.93 -14.75
C GLN A 288 -8.42 -8.99 -16.18
N ASP A 289 -8.04 -7.86 -16.77
CA ASP A 289 -7.31 -7.80 -18.04
C ASP A 289 -5.97 -8.55 -17.95
N SER A 290 -5.24 -8.33 -16.86
CA SER A 290 -3.94 -8.99 -16.62
C SER A 290 -4.08 -10.50 -16.47
N ILE A 291 -5.17 -10.96 -15.82
CA ILE A 291 -5.52 -12.38 -15.71
C ILE A 291 -5.93 -12.95 -17.08
N ASN A 292 -6.74 -12.22 -17.84
CA ASN A 292 -7.19 -12.64 -19.17
C ASN A 292 -6.05 -12.75 -20.19
N ALA A 293 -5.00 -11.94 -20.03
CA ALA A 293 -3.80 -11.96 -20.86
C ALA A 293 -2.87 -13.16 -20.57
N MET A 294 -3.14 -13.94 -19.53
CA MET A 294 -2.35 -15.13 -19.20
C MET A 294 -2.65 -16.32 -20.11
N PRO A 295 -1.68 -17.24 -20.25
CA PRO A 295 -1.95 -18.60 -20.71
C PRO A 295 -3.07 -19.25 -19.89
N SER A 296 -3.97 -19.99 -20.54
CA SER A 296 -5.17 -20.56 -19.92
C SER A 296 -4.86 -21.50 -18.75
N ASP A 297 -3.78 -22.26 -18.87
CA ASP A 297 -3.25 -23.17 -17.86
C ASP A 297 -2.79 -22.46 -16.57
N VAL A 298 -2.26 -21.25 -16.69
CA VAL A 298 -1.89 -20.41 -15.54
C VAL A 298 -3.11 -19.71 -14.97
N ARG A 299 -3.93 -19.13 -15.86
CA ARG A 299 -5.11 -18.34 -15.51
C ARG A 299 -6.07 -19.08 -14.59
N ASP A 300 -6.32 -20.35 -14.90
CA ASP A 300 -7.28 -21.18 -14.19
C ASP A 300 -6.78 -21.60 -12.79
N GLY A 301 -5.47 -21.42 -12.52
CA GLY A 301 -4.85 -21.59 -11.20
C GLY A 301 -4.79 -20.33 -10.33
N ILE A 302 -5.10 -19.14 -10.87
CA ILE A 302 -5.05 -17.87 -10.12
C ILE A 302 -6.33 -17.66 -9.32
N ASN A 303 -6.28 -18.08 -8.06
CA ASN A 303 -7.40 -17.94 -7.12
C ASN A 303 -7.22 -16.82 -6.10
N ILE A 304 -6.00 -16.27 -5.96
CA ILE A 304 -5.67 -15.24 -4.98
C ILE A 304 -4.51 -14.38 -5.50
N ILE A 305 -4.48 -13.10 -5.11
CA ILE A 305 -3.45 -12.13 -5.50
C ILE A 305 -2.84 -11.42 -4.27
N ASN A 306 -1.70 -10.78 -4.45
CA ASN A 306 -1.11 -9.86 -3.47
C ASN A 306 -1.12 -8.44 -4.04
N ILE A 307 -1.35 -7.43 -3.20
CA ILE A 307 -1.34 -6.02 -3.60
C ILE A 307 -0.26 -5.28 -2.79
N ILE A 308 0.58 -4.51 -3.47
CA ILE A 308 1.47 -3.52 -2.89
C ILE A 308 1.03 -2.15 -3.40
N ALA A 309 0.70 -1.25 -2.49
CA ALA A 309 0.09 0.01 -2.82
C ALA A 309 0.80 1.15 -2.09
N HIS A 310 0.89 2.31 -2.74
CA HIS A 310 1.54 3.50 -2.21
C HIS A 310 0.55 4.66 -2.17
N SER A 311 0.56 5.43 -1.07
CA SER A 311 -0.23 6.67 -0.95
C SER A 311 -1.73 6.43 -1.26
N MET A 312 -2.37 7.29 -2.07
CA MET A 312 -3.74 7.15 -2.59
C MET A 312 -4.04 5.75 -3.15
N GLY A 313 -3.06 5.08 -3.77
CA GLY A 313 -3.24 3.73 -4.32
C GLY A 313 -3.62 2.70 -3.25
N GLY A 314 -3.22 2.92 -2.00
CA GLY A 314 -3.65 2.10 -0.87
C GLY A 314 -5.14 2.24 -0.56
N LEU A 315 -5.67 3.47 -0.64
CA LEU A 315 -7.10 3.75 -0.46
C LEU A 315 -7.95 3.16 -1.59
N VAL A 316 -7.48 3.28 -2.84
CA VAL A 316 -8.10 2.62 -4.00
C VAL A 316 -8.12 1.09 -3.83
N SER A 317 -7.02 0.52 -3.33
CA SER A 317 -6.91 -0.92 -3.08
C SER A 317 -7.81 -1.38 -1.92
N ARG A 318 -7.96 -0.54 -0.89
CA ARG A 318 -8.92 -0.74 0.21
C ARG A 318 -10.33 -0.79 -0.32
N ARG A 319 -10.77 0.23 -1.07
CA ARG A 319 -12.09 0.26 -1.69
C ARG A 319 -12.32 -0.95 -2.59
N TYR A 320 -11.33 -1.35 -3.37
CA TYR A 320 -11.39 -2.56 -4.19
C TYR A 320 -11.68 -3.81 -3.36
N ILE A 321 -11.09 -3.96 -2.17
CA ILE A 321 -11.30 -5.14 -1.32
C ILE A 321 -12.62 -5.04 -0.55
N GLU A 322 -12.96 -3.86 -0.04
CA GLU A 322 -14.08 -3.66 0.89
C GLU A 322 -15.45 -3.81 0.23
N GLY A 323 -15.60 -3.47 -1.06
CA GLY A 323 -16.87 -3.71 -1.75
C GLY A 323 -17.12 -5.17 -2.17
N ALA A 324 -16.18 -6.08 -1.90
CA ALA A 324 -16.39 -7.52 -2.04
C ALA A 324 -17.27 -8.10 -0.92
N LEU A 325 -17.48 -7.35 0.16
CA LEU A 325 -18.10 -7.82 1.39
C LEU A 325 -19.42 -7.09 1.60
N ALA A 326 -20.52 -7.76 1.24
CA ALA A 326 -21.84 -7.39 1.73
C ALA A 326 -21.84 -7.47 3.25
N TRP A 327 -21.93 -6.32 3.91
CA TRP A 327 -22.30 -6.26 5.31
C TRP A 327 -23.70 -6.86 5.47
N PRO A 328 -24.04 -7.58 6.55
CA PRO A 328 -25.38 -8.15 6.71
C PRO A 328 -26.43 -7.03 6.72
N GLY A 329 -27.17 -6.87 5.62
CA GLY A 329 -28.17 -5.81 5.44
C GLY A 329 -27.82 -4.75 4.39
N HIS A 330 -26.56 -4.65 3.93
CA HIS A 330 -26.15 -3.78 2.85
C HIS A 330 -25.66 -4.59 1.65
N HIS A 331 -26.54 -4.77 0.66
CA HIS A 331 -26.17 -5.33 -0.65
C HIS A 331 -25.61 -4.22 -1.55
N TYR A 332 -24.36 -3.81 -1.32
CA TYR A 332 -23.62 -3.17 -2.40
C TYR A 332 -23.24 -4.28 -3.39
N THR A 333 -23.97 -4.39 -4.50
CA THR A 333 -23.52 -5.18 -5.65
C THR A 333 -22.51 -4.33 -6.40
N ASP A 334 -21.23 -4.47 -6.06
CA ASP A 334 -20.18 -3.85 -6.86
C ASP A 334 -20.33 -4.31 -8.33
N PRO A 335 -20.22 -3.39 -9.31
CA PRO A 335 -20.33 -3.74 -10.72
C PRO A 335 -19.14 -4.56 -11.25
N TRP A 336 -18.14 -4.87 -10.40
CA TRP A 336 -16.91 -5.55 -10.79
C TRP A 336 -16.69 -6.91 -10.12
N THR A 337 -15.89 -7.74 -10.80
CA THR A 337 -15.48 -9.03 -10.26
C THR A 337 -14.31 -8.87 -9.30
N HIS A 338 -14.52 -9.34 -8.07
CA HIS A 338 -13.50 -9.36 -7.03
C HIS A 338 -12.58 -10.57 -7.17
N ARG A 339 -11.27 -10.35 -7.04
CA ARG A 339 -10.29 -11.41 -6.86
C ARG A 339 -9.88 -11.42 -5.39
N PRO A 340 -9.91 -12.57 -4.71
CA PRO A 340 -9.43 -12.66 -3.34
C PRO A 340 -8.01 -12.12 -3.21
N VAL A 341 -7.77 -11.30 -2.20
CA VAL A 341 -6.46 -10.73 -1.90
C VAL A 341 -5.88 -11.44 -0.67
N ARG A 342 -4.62 -11.88 -0.73
CA ARG A 342 -3.92 -12.48 0.42
C ARG A 342 -3.31 -11.42 1.32
N ASN A 343 -2.59 -10.49 0.72
CA ASN A 343 -1.90 -9.41 1.41
C ASN A 343 -2.19 -8.08 0.72
N LEU A 344 -2.57 -7.06 1.49
CA LEU A 344 -2.52 -5.66 1.08
C LEU A 344 -1.40 -4.97 1.86
N LEU A 345 -0.31 -4.63 1.17
CA LEU A 345 0.82 -3.89 1.72
C LEU A 345 0.68 -2.41 1.35
N MET A 346 0.36 -1.58 2.34
CA MET A 346 0.17 -0.14 2.19
C MET A 346 1.41 0.63 2.62
N LEU A 347 1.96 1.44 1.73
CA LEU A 347 3.17 2.23 1.98
C LEU A 347 2.79 3.71 2.02
N GLY A 348 2.91 4.37 3.18
CA GLY A 348 2.57 5.78 3.33
C GLY A 348 1.13 6.12 2.94
N THR A 349 0.16 5.23 3.13
CA THR A 349 -1.24 5.45 2.72
C THR A 349 -1.98 6.30 3.74
N PRO A 350 -2.67 7.39 3.34
CA PRO A 350 -3.39 8.25 4.28
C PRO A 350 -4.73 7.66 4.72
N ASN A 351 -4.70 6.65 5.58
CA ASN A 351 -5.89 5.90 5.98
C ASN A 351 -6.90 6.70 6.81
N SER A 352 -6.44 7.71 7.53
CA SER A 352 -7.31 8.71 8.19
C SER A 352 -7.39 10.02 7.41
N GLY A 353 -6.84 10.04 6.19
CA GLY A 353 -6.75 11.22 5.33
C GLY A 353 -5.54 12.09 5.60
N VAL A 354 -5.42 13.15 4.82
CA VAL A 354 -4.39 14.17 4.96
C VAL A 354 -5.03 15.45 5.49
N GLY A 355 -4.39 16.06 6.49
CA GLY A 355 -4.83 17.28 7.17
C GLY A 355 -4.69 18.53 6.28
N TYR A 356 -5.20 18.47 5.06
CA TYR A 356 -5.25 19.64 4.21
C TYR A 356 -6.33 20.60 4.73
N ASN A 357 -5.89 21.76 5.22
CA ASN A 357 -6.76 22.92 5.31
C ASN A 357 -7.22 23.37 3.90
N ARG A 358 -8.11 24.35 3.82
CA ARG A 358 -8.67 24.81 2.54
C ARG A 358 -7.59 25.16 1.52
N THR A 359 -6.55 25.88 1.94
CA THR A 359 -5.52 26.44 1.04
C THR A 359 -4.46 25.42 0.67
N THR A 360 -4.03 24.55 1.59
CA THR A 360 -3.14 23.43 1.29
C THR A 360 -3.78 22.49 0.28
N ASN A 361 -5.10 22.26 0.35
CA ASN A 361 -5.81 21.50 -0.66
C ASN A 361 -5.82 22.20 -2.04
N LEU A 362 -6.07 23.52 -2.08
CA LEU A 362 -5.96 24.29 -3.31
C LEU A 362 -4.52 24.26 -3.87
N ALA A 363 -3.51 24.41 -3.02
CA ALA A 363 -2.11 24.35 -3.39
C ALA A 363 -1.72 22.96 -3.92
N ALA A 364 -2.24 21.89 -3.29
CA ALA A 364 -2.10 20.52 -3.77
C ALA A 364 -2.71 20.38 -5.18
N SER A 365 -3.94 20.87 -5.34
CA SER A 365 -4.65 20.85 -6.62
C SER A 365 -3.91 21.66 -7.70
N VAL A 366 -3.26 22.76 -7.34
CA VAL A 366 -2.46 23.59 -8.24
C VAL A 366 -1.18 22.87 -8.68
N LEU A 367 -0.47 22.22 -7.77
CA LEU A 367 0.85 21.63 -8.01
C LEU A 367 0.81 20.30 -8.77
N PHE A 368 -0.09 19.41 -8.37
CA PHE A 368 0.03 18.01 -8.75
C PHE A 368 -0.95 17.61 -9.84
N CYS A 369 -2.17 18.14 -9.76
CA CYS A 369 -3.29 17.74 -10.59
C CYS A 369 -4.24 18.93 -10.71
N ARG A 370 -3.93 19.85 -11.64
CA ARG A 370 -4.74 21.04 -11.93
C ARG A 370 -6.21 20.61 -12.09
N SER A 371 -7.03 20.81 -11.05
CA SER A 371 -8.45 20.42 -10.94
C SER A 371 -8.83 18.93 -10.78
N GLY A 372 -7.89 18.04 -10.42
CA GLY A 372 -8.22 16.63 -10.15
C GLY A 372 -8.76 16.41 -8.72
N PRO A 373 -9.84 15.63 -8.51
CA PRO A 373 -10.45 15.46 -7.18
C PRO A 373 -9.65 14.57 -6.23
N GLY A 374 -8.55 13.94 -6.66
CA GLY A 374 -7.79 13.04 -5.81
C GLY A 374 -7.27 13.70 -4.51
N ALA A 375 -6.97 15.00 -4.52
CA ALA A 375 -6.62 15.74 -3.30
C ALA A 375 -7.83 15.90 -2.37
N ASP A 376 -9.03 16.12 -2.94
CA ASP A 376 -10.29 16.22 -2.19
C ASP A 376 -10.66 14.86 -1.57
N GLU A 377 -10.55 13.77 -2.32
CA GLU A 377 -10.88 12.40 -1.89
C GLU A 377 -10.04 11.95 -0.68
N MET A 378 -8.81 12.46 -0.54
CA MET A 378 -7.90 12.08 0.55
C MET A 378 -8.03 12.95 1.81
N LYS A 379 -8.88 13.98 1.83
CA LYS A 379 -9.07 14.82 3.03
C LYS A 379 -9.53 13.98 4.21
N GLU A 380 -9.16 14.39 5.42
CA GLU A 380 -9.61 13.73 6.66
C GLU A 380 -11.14 13.57 6.74
N ASN A 381 -11.88 14.59 6.28
CA ASN A 381 -13.35 14.57 6.28
C ASN A 381 -13.93 13.50 5.33
N ARG A 382 -13.35 13.34 4.14
CA ARG A 382 -13.70 12.28 3.18
C ARG A 382 -13.29 10.92 3.69
N MET A 383 -12.11 10.81 4.29
CA MET A 383 -11.65 9.56 4.86
C MET A 383 -12.46 9.11 6.07
N LYS A 384 -13.04 10.04 6.85
CA LYS A 384 -14.01 9.70 7.89
C LYS A 384 -15.32 9.13 7.31
N ASP A 385 -15.87 9.72 6.23
CA ASP A 385 -17.03 9.16 5.49
C ASP A 385 -16.70 7.79 4.91
N PHE A 386 -15.57 7.67 4.22
CA PHE A 386 -15.09 6.41 3.66
C PHE A 386 -14.93 5.34 4.75
N ASN A 387 -14.25 5.66 5.84
CA ASN A 387 -14.07 4.74 6.96
C ASN A 387 -15.42 4.37 7.60
N PHE A 388 -16.34 5.31 7.79
CA PHE A 388 -17.66 4.99 8.31
C PHE A 388 -18.46 4.09 7.38
N LYS A 389 -18.51 4.44 6.10
CA LYS A 389 -19.34 3.75 5.11
C LYS A 389 -18.88 2.32 4.85
N TYR A 390 -17.57 2.08 4.85
CA TYR A 390 -17.00 0.77 4.51
C TYR A 390 -16.40 0.02 5.72
N HIS A 391 -16.36 0.64 6.92
CA HIS A 391 -15.79 0.05 8.16
C HIS A 391 -16.60 0.27 9.47
N PRO A 392 -17.93 0.36 9.50
CA PRO A 392 -18.66 0.80 10.70
C PRO A 392 -18.64 -0.21 11.87
N SER A 393 -18.35 -1.49 11.61
CA SER A 393 -18.03 -2.49 12.64
C SER A 393 -17.34 -3.67 11.98
N GLY A 394 -16.03 -3.74 12.20
CA GLY A 394 -15.09 -4.54 11.42
C GLY A 394 -15.57 -5.96 11.08
N PRO A 395 -15.76 -6.28 9.80
CA PRO A 395 -15.51 -7.63 9.35
C PRO A 395 -13.99 -7.78 9.26
N LYS A 396 -13.42 -8.55 10.20
CA LYS A 396 -12.17 -9.26 9.98
C LYS A 396 -12.19 -9.76 8.54
N ILE A 397 -11.32 -9.22 7.69
CA ILE A 397 -11.19 -9.76 6.34
C ILE A 397 -10.53 -11.12 6.52
N PHE A 398 -11.35 -12.17 6.61
CA PHE A 398 -10.92 -13.53 6.99
C PHE A 398 -9.94 -14.18 5.98
N SER A 399 -9.48 -13.47 4.94
CA SER A 399 -8.45 -13.92 4.01
C SER A 399 -7.33 -12.93 3.69
N THR A 400 -7.45 -11.65 4.07
CA THR A 400 -6.52 -10.59 3.63
C THR A 400 -5.79 -9.99 4.83
N THR A 401 -4.45 -10.04 4.83
CA THR A 401 -3.66 -9.31 5.84
C THR A 401 -3.38 -7.89 5.37
N PHE A 402 -3.83 -6.90 6.14
CA PHE A 402 -3.50 -5.48 5.95
C PHE A 402 -2.21 -5.16 6.69
N ARG A 403 -1.25 -4.56 6.00
CA ARG A 403 0.03 -4.23 6.62
C ARG A 403 0.43 -2.84 6.13
N ALA A 404 0.68 -1.93 7.07
CA ALA A 404 1.07 -0.55 6.76
C ALA A 404 2.52 -0.30 7.18
N ALA A 405 3.31 0.27 6.28
CA ALA A 405 4.65 0.78 6.60
C ALA A 405 4.66 2.30 6.51
N TYR A 406 5.37 2.91 7.47
CA TYR A 406 5.63 4.34 7.51
C TYR A 406 7.13 4.55 7.82
N GLY A 407 7.75 5.57 7.24
CA GLY A 407 9.09 6.00 7.58
C GLY A 407 9.08 6.77 8.91
N THR A 408 10.00 6.46 9.82
CA THR A 408 10.26 7.29 11.01
C THR A 408 11.13 8.47 10.65
N ALA A 409 10.69 9.35 9.74
CA ALA A 409 11.22 10.69 9.80
C ALA A 409 10.82 11.26 11.16
N GLY A 410 11.68 11.04 12.16
CA GLY A 410 11.61 11.70 13.45
C GLY A 410 11.54 13.17 13.11
N THR A 411 10.55 13.85 13.68
CA THR A 411 10.42 15.31 13.71
C THR A 411 11.60 15.99 13.02
N ILE A 412 11.50 16.23 11.71
CA ILE A 412 12.51 17.02 11.01
C ILE A 412 12.19 18.46 11.40
N LEU A 413 12.55 18.80 12.63
CA LEU A 413 13.04 20.13 12.91
C LEU A 413 14.34 20.23 12.12
N PHE A 414 14.28 20.92 10.99
CA PHE A 414 15.42 21.62 10.41
C PHE A 414 16.69 20.77 10.26
N SER A 415 16.61 19.64 9.57
CA SER A 415 17.82 18.98 9.06
C SER A 415 18.22 19.63 7.73
N PRO A 416 19.50 19.98 7.51
CA PRO A 416 20.02 20.44 6.22
C PRO A 416 19.98 19.34 5.13
N ASN A 417 19.47 18.14 5.44
CA ASN A 417 19.23 17.09 4.46
C ASN A 417 17.81 17.23 3.87
N TYR A 418 17.73 18.05 2.83
CA TYR A 418 16.61 18.38 1.92
C TYR A 418 15.74 17.23 1.37
N ARG A 419 15.86 15.99 1.85
CA ARG A 419 15.31 14.82 1.14
C ARG A 419 13.78 14.78 1.10
N CYS A 420 13.09 15.22 2.15
CA CYS A 420 11.64 15.07 2.29
C CYS A 420 10.82 16.36 2.05
N MET A 421 11.47 17.50 1.81
CA MET A 421 10.81 18.81 1.67
C MET A 421 10.08 19.03 0.33
N GLY A 422 9.50 17.99 -0.25
CA GLY A 422 8.71 18.07 -1.48
C GLY A 422 7.20 17.99 -1.25
N GLY A 423 6.72 18.31 -0.04
CA GLY A 423 5.31 18.16 0.32
C GLY A 423 4.78 19.32 1.15
N LEU A 424 3.49 19.62 0.98
CA LEU A 424 2.71 20.59 1.74
C LEU A 424 2.74 20.34 3.27
N GLY A 425 3.05 19.11 3.69
CA GLY A 425 3.09 18.67 5.09
C GLY A 425 4.42 18.91 5.82
N ALA A 426 5.47 19.40 5.15
CA ALA A 426 6.80 19.57 5.73
C ALA A 426 6.92 20.68 6.79
N PHE A 427 5.84 21.41 7.08
CA PHE A 427 5.83 22.55 8.00
C PHE A 427 5.10 22.27 9.33
N ILE A 428 4.65 21.03 9.55
CA ILE A 428 3.95 20.64 10.78
C ILE A 428 4.99 20.30 11.88
N LYS A 429 5.19 21.23 12.82
CA LYS A 429 6.04 21.05 14.00
C LYS A 429 5.56 19.83 14.82
N GLY A 430 6.50 18.96 15.21
CA GLY A 430 6.35 18.10 16.39
C GLY A 430 5.84 16.66 16.21
N ARG A 431 5.60 16.15 14.98
CA ARG A 431 5.11 14.77 14.80
C ARG A 431 5.82 13.93 13.74
N PRO A 432 5.94 12.61 13.94
CA PRO A 432 6.42 11.70 12.90
C PRO A 432 5.48 11.72 11.68
N ASN A 433 6.00 12.12 10.53
CA ASN A 433 5.29 12.14 9.25
C ASN A 433 6.30 11.91 8.12
N ASP A 434 5.85 11.45 6.96
CA ASP A 434 6.75 11.18 5.82
C ASP A 434 6.87 12.35 4.82
N GLY A 435 6.41 13.55 5.21
CA GLY A 435 6.37 14.76 4.38
C GLY A 435 5.01 15.03 3.73
N LEU A 436 4.09 14.04 3.70
CA LEU A 436 2.71 14.22 3.23
C LEU A 436 1.69 13.55 4.15
N VAL A 437 2.01 12.38 4.69
CA VAL A 437 1.09 11.59 5.53
C VAL A 437 1.64 11.50 6.94
N SER A 438 0.82 11.85 7.94
CA SER A 438 1.20 11.68 9.34
C SER A 438 1.29 10.19 9.67
N LYS A 439 2.15 9.85 10.64
CA LYS A 439 2.18 8.47 11.15
C LYS A 439 0.81 8.02 11.64
N ALA A 440 0.06 8.89 12.32
CA ALA A 440 -1.27 8.55 12.83
C ALA A 440 -2.23 8.22 11.69
N SER A 441 -2.25 9.02 10.62
CA SER A 441 -3.05 8.74 9.43
C SER A 441 -2.61 7.48 8.70
N ALA A 442 -1.30 7.21 8.63
CA ALA A 442 -0.80 5.98 8.01
C ALA A 442 -1.30 4.71 8.71
N VAL A 443 -1.51 4.79 10.04
CA VAL A 443 -1.88 3.66 10.90
C VAL A 443 -3.31 3.70 11.42
N GLY A 444 -4.07 4.74 11.10
CA GLY A 444 -5.35 5.06 11.73
C GLY A 444 -6.52 4.20 11.26
N ILE A 445 -6.27 2.92 10.99
CA ILE A 445 -7.29 1.91 10.84
C ILE A 445 -7.29 1.06 12.11
N THR A 446 -8.28 1.27 12.97
CA THR A 446 -8.53 0.39 14.12
C THR A 446 -9.02 -0.96 13.61
N ASP A 447 -8.68 -2.05 14.30
CA ASP A 447 -9.13 -3.45 14.06
C ASP A 447 -8.36 -4.33 13.04
N TYR A 448 -7.27 -3.86 12.44
CA TYR A 448 -6.42 -4.69 11.57
C TYR A 448 -5.15 -5.16 12.28
N ASP A 449 -4.61 -6.33 11.88
CA ASP A 449 -3.26 -6.78 12.27
C ASP A 449 -2.20 -5.89 11.58
N ILE A 450 -2.13 -4.61 11.97
CA ILE A 450 -1.15 -3.65 11.47
C ILE A 450 0.22 -4.08 11.99
N LEU A 451 1.01 -4.72 11.13
CA LEU A 451 2.37 -5.11 11.46
C LEU A 451 3.35 -4.00 11.12
N PHE A 452 3.99 -3.46 12.15
CA PHE A 452 5.10 -2.53 12.01
C PHE A 452 6.42 -3.28 11.83
N PRO A 453 7.27 -2.87 10.88
CA PRO A 453 8.67 -3.24 10.96
C PRO A 453 9.29 -2.55 12.18
N THR A 454 9.49 -3.29 13.27
CA THR A 454 10.18 -2.79 14.48
C THR A 454 11.67 -2.50 14.24
N GLN A 455 12.22 -2.83 13.06
CA GLN A 455 13.65 -2.73 12.75
C GLN A 455 13.99 -2.29 11.32
N VAL A 456 13.04 -1.79 10.53
CA VAL A 456 13.38 -1.35 9.17
C VAL A 456 13.63 0.16 9.15
N ALA A 457 14.93 0.46 9.14
CA ALA A 457 15.59 1.72 8.86
C ALA A 457 15.87 2.65 10.04
N SER A 458 17.18 2.76 10.31
CA SER A 458 17.83 3.98 10.81
C SER A 458 17.61 5.21 9.93
N ASP A 459 16.97 5.05 8.76
CA ASP A 459 16.89 6.03 7.70
C ASP A 459 15.45 6.52 7.52
N SER A 460 15.27 7.84 7.66
CA SER A 460 14.03 8.56 7.39
C SER A 460 13.65 8.50 5.91
N TYR A 461 12.68 7.66 5.52
CA TYR A 461 12.11 7.65 4.16
C TYR A 461 11.10 8.78 3.99
N CYS A 462 11.20 9.49 2.87
CA CYS A 462 10.20 10.46 2.46
C CYS A 462 9.05 9.77 1.74
N HIS A 463 7.91 10.43 1.64
CA HIS A 463 6.70 9.86 1.05
C HIS A 463 6.92 9.27 -0.35
N ARG A 464 7.79 9.87 -1.18
CA ARG A 464 8.09 9.39 -2.54
C ARG A 464 9.05 8.20 -2.60
N ASP A 465 9.75 7.88 -1.52
CA ASP A 465 10.87 6.92 -1.53
C ASP A 465 10.41 5.47 -1.32
N TYR A 466 9.18 5.25 -0.82
CA TYR A 466 8.72 3.89 -0.53
C TYR A 466 8.78 2.91 -1.71
N PRO A 467 8.40 3.28 -2.96
CA PRO A 467 8.51 2.38 -4.12
C PRO A 467 9.95 1.96 -4.46
N THR A 468 10.95 2.65 -3.90
CA THR A 468 12.38 2.43 -4.15
C THR A 468 13.18 2.16 -2.88
N ALA A 469 12.53 1.85 -1.76
CA ALA A 469 13.15 1.63 -0.45
C ALA A 469 13.70 0.19 -0.30
N PRO A 470 15.04 -0.02 -0.31
CA PRO A 470 15.64 -1.36 -0.31
C PRO A 470 15.47 -2.10 1.02
N ASP A 471 15.50 -1.39 2.15
CA ASP A 471 15.34 -2.02 3.47
C ASP A 471 13.90 -2.42 3.71
N LEU A 472 12.95 -1.59 3.27
CA LEU A 472 11.52 -1.92 3.28
C LEU A 472 11.23 -3.16 2.46
N TYR A 473 11.85 -3.26 1.28
CA TYR A 473 11.73 -4.43 0.45
C TYR A 473 12.30 -5.68 1.13
N SER A 474 13.58 -5.66 1.50
CA SER A 474 14.31 -6.82 1.98
C SER A 474 13.91 -7.27 3.39
N GLY A 475 13.57 -6.33 4.27
CA GLY A 475 13.25 -6.56 5.68
C GLY A 475 11.77 -6.75 5.98
N TRP A 476 10.86 -6.40 5.05
CA TRP A 476 9.41 -6.46 5.33
C TRP A 476 8.60 -7.03 4.17
N ILE A 477 8.62 -6.39 3.00
CA ILE A 477 7.80 -6.81 1.84
C ILE A 477 8.14 -8.24 1.42
N ARG A 478 9.43 -8.53 1.21
CA ARG A 478 9.90 -9.84 0.77
C ARG A 478 9.54 -10.94 1.78
N PRO A 479 9.86 -10.83 3.08
CA PRO A 479 9.44 -11.83 4.08
C PRO A 479 7.94 -12.10 4.10
N ILE A 480 7.09 -11.09 3.94
CA ILE A 480 5.63 -11.27 3.92
C ILE A 480 5.21 -12.07 2.69
N LEU A 481 5.71 -11.70 1.50
CA LEU A 481 5.36 -12.36 0.25
C LEU A 481 5.90 -13.79 0.14
N THR A 482 6.97 -14.13 0.86
CA THR A 482 7.55 -15.48 0.91
C THR A 482 7.07 -16.32 2.10
N GLY A 483 6.20 -15.77 2.96
CA GLY A 483 5.68 -16.47 4.14
C GLY A 483 6.68 -16.61 5.30
N GLN A 484 7.78 -15.85 5.30
CA GLN A 484 8.84 -15.85 6.31
C GLN A 484 8.53 -14.91 7.48
N LEU A 485 7.33 -15.02 8.04
CA LEU A 485 6.85 -14.10 9.09
C LEU A 485 7.58 -14.25 10.43
N SER A 486 8.14 -15.42 10.73
CA SER A 486 8.82 -15.72 12.00
C SER A 486 10.07 -14.88 12.29
N ASN A 487 10.64 -14.22 11.27
CA ASN A 487 11.82 -13.37 11.39
C ASN A 487 11.48 -11.88 11.58
N LEU A 488 10.19 -11.52 11.52
CA LEU A 488 9.74 -10.18 11.80
C LEU A 488 9.61 -10.04 13.32
N ALA A 489 10.27 -9.06 13.92
CA ALA A 489 9.98 -8.68 15.30
C ALA A 489 8.60 -8.01 15.32
N GLU A 490 7.57 -8.82 15.58
CA GLU A 490 6.19 -8.40 15.62
C GLU A 490 5.92 -7.60 16.90
N SER A 491 5.46 -6.36 16.75
CA SER A 491 4.78 -5.65 17.84
C SER A 491 3.33 -5.46 17.44
N LYS A 492 2.42 -6.21 18.08
CA LYS A 492 1.00 -5.84 18.15
C LYS A 492 0.92 -4.67 19.12
N ASN A 493 1.32 -3.49 18.67
CA ASN A 493 1.07 -2.31 19.46
C ASN A 493 -0.40 -1.97 19.29
N ASN A 494 -1.17 -2.15 20.37
CA ASN A 494 -2.41 -1.42 20.61
C ASN A 494 -2.06 0.08 20.65
N PHE A 495 -1.76 0.67 19.49
CA PHE A 495 -1.74 2.11 19.38
C PHE A 495 -3.19 2.53 19.49
N ALA A 496 -3.56 3.09 20.64
CA ALA A 496 -4.66 4.04 20.66
C ALA A 496 -4.41 4.98 19.49
N VAL A 497 -5.40 5.11 18.59
CA VAL A 497 -5.44 6.22 17.64
C VAL A 497 -5.21 7.45 18.49
N ASP A 498 -4.03 8.04 18.37
CA ASP A 498 -3.74 9.27 19.07
C ASP A 498 -4.56 10.33 18.33
N THR A 499 -5.81 10.49 18.77
CA THR A 499 -6.78 11.47 18.26
C THR A 499 -6.30 12.90 18.45
N THR A 500 -5.14 13.08 19.10
CA THR A 500 -4.50 14.37 19.27
C THR A 500 -3.84 14.89 18.00
N ASP A 501 -3.97 14.24 16.83
CA ASP A 501 -3.37 14.72 15.56
C ASP A 501 -3.90 16.13 15.09
N THR A 502 -4.76 16.77 15.87
CA THR A 502 -5.38 18.08 15.68
C THR A 502 -4.61 19.31 16.23
N VAL A 503 -3.31 19.21 16.49
CA VAL A 503 -2.50 20.44 16.70
C VAL A 503 -2.48 21.18 15.38
N GLY A 504 -3.19 22.31 15.34
CA GLY A 504 -3.19 23.24 14.21
C GLY A 504 -1.75 23.54 13.84
N ALA A 505 -1.40 23.22 12.60
CA ALA A 505 -0.16 23.70 12.03
C ALA A 505 -0.12 25.23 12.22
N PRO A 506 1.03 25.82 12.56
CA PRO A 506 1.13 27.26 12.78
C PRO A 506 1.07 28.01 11.43
N VAL A 507 -0.06 27.92 10.74
CA VAL A 507 -0.34 28.60 9.48
C VAL A 507 -0.75 30.03 9.82
N ALA A 508 0.10 30.99 9.47
CA ALA A 508 -0.11 32.40 9.75
C ALA A 508 -0.89 33.11 8.62
N LEU A 509 -0.76 32.65 7.36
CA LEU A 509 -1.41 33.29 6.22
C LEU A 509 -1.49 32.37 4.99
N ASP A 510 -2.62 32.48 4.30
CA ASP A 510 -2.96 31.75 3.08
C ASP A 510 -3.45 32.72 2.00
N ILE A 511 -2.79 32.76 0.85
CA ILE A 511 -3.17 33.61 -0.31
C ILE A 511 -3.21 32.74 -1.55
N CYS A 512 -4.37 32.62 -2.22
CA CYS A 512 -4.43 32.07 -3.57
C CYS A 512 -4.88 33.16 -4.55
N ASN A 513 -4.18 33.30 -5.67
CA ASN A 513 -4.52 34.26 -6.71
C ASN A 513 -4.06 33.83 -8.10
N SER A 514 -4.37 34.68 -9.08
CA SER A 514 -3.99 34.48 -10.48
C SER A 514 -2.93 35.50 -10.90
N LEU A 515 -1.93 35.05 -11.66
CA LEU A 515 -0.88 35.87 -12.24
C LEU A 515 -0.86 35.68 -13.77
N PHE A 516 -0.92 36.78 -14.51
CA PHE A 516 -0.85 36.77 -15.97
C PHE A 516 0.60 36.86 -16.44
N GLU A 517 0.89 36.28 -17.60
CA GLU A 517 2.19 36.42 -18.29
C GLU A 517 2.58 37.90 -18.45
N GLY A 518 3.85 38.22 -18.18
CA GLY A 518 4.40 39.57 -18.27
C GLY A 518 4.01 40.51 -17.11
N ASN A 519 3.10 40.10 -16.22
CA ASN A 519 2.72 40.88 -15.05
C ASN A 519 3.56 40.52 -13.82
N SER A 520 3.66 41.50 -12.91
CA SER A 520 4.19 41.30 -11.57
C SER A 520 3.10 41.55 -10.53
N ARG A 521 3.28 40.93 -9.37
CA ARG A 521 2.38 41.09 -8.23
C ARG A 521 3.18 41.12 -6.94
N THR A 522 2.73 41.92 -5.99
CA THR A 522 3.28 41.96 -4.64
C THR A 522 2.17 41.60 -3.65
N ASP A 523 2.38 40.57 -2.86
CA ASP A 523 1.51 40.21 -1.75
C ASP A 523 2.21 40.52 -0.42
N THR A 524 1.46 41.05 0.55
CA THR A 524 1.99 41.37 1.88
C THR A 524 1.73 40.23 2.85
N LEU A 525 2.79 39.76 3.51
CA LEU A 525 2.76 38.68 4.49
C LEU A 525 2.99 39.27 5.88
N GLN A 526 2.06 39.07 6.80
CA GLN A 526 2.27 39.42 8.21
C GLN A 526 3.01 38.27 8.90
N VAL A 527 4.27 38.52 9.30
CA VAL A 527 5.08 37.56 10.04
C VAL A 527 5.12 37.98 11.51
N GLU A 528 4.59 37.12 12.37
CA GLU A 528 4.67 37.25 13.82
C GLU A 528 6.09 36.90 14.33
N PRO A 529 6.51 37.40 15.53
CA PRO A 529 7.74 36.97 16.18
C PRO A 529 7.81 35.44 16.25
N CYS A 530 8.87 34.90 15.65
CA CYS A 530 9.11 33.47 15.57
C CYS A 530 10.61 33.18 15.50
N LEU A 531 10.99 31.96 15.87
CA LEU A 531 12.35 31.47 15.74
C LEU A 531 12.72 31.26 14.28
N ALA A 532 11.75 30.85 13.46
CA ALA A 532 11.89 30.70 12.03
C ALA A 532 10.53 30.74 11.34
N PHE A 533 10.50 30.99 10.03
CA PHE A 533 9.33 30.71 9.20
C PHE A 533 9.69 29.98 7.91
N GLY A 534 8.74 29.20 7.41
CA GLY A 534 8.74 28.62 6.08
C GLY A 534 7.66 29.26 5.22
N LEU A 535 8.05 29.67 4.01
CA LEU A 535 7.15 30.18 2.98
C LEU A 535 7.16 29.19 1.81
N LEU A 536 5.99 28.69 1.42
CA LEU A 536 5.80 27.85 0.24
C LEU A 536 4.91 28.57 -0.77
N VAL A 537 5.37 28.65 -2.01
CA VAL A 537 4.63 29.15 -3.17
C VAL A 537 4.39 27.98 -4.12
N ALA A 538 3.14 27.54 -4.16
CA ALA A 538 2.63 26.59 -5.11
C ALA A 538 2.15 27.34 -6.35
N CYS A 539 2.65 27.03 -7.54
CA CYS A 539 2.21 27.67 -8.77
C CYS A 539 1.85 26.62 -9.80
N SER A 540 0.78 26.85 -10.57
CA SER A 540 0.41 25.96 -11.65
C SER A 540 1.48 25.93 -12.73
N ASP A 541 2.23 27.02 -12.90
CA ASP A 541 3.32 27.15 -13.87
C ASP A 541 4.70 27.12 -13.17
N SER A 542 5.65 26.36 -13.73
CA SER A 542 6.99 26.20 -13.17
C SER A 542 7.92 27.41 -13.37
N ASN A 543 7.52 28.37 -14.22
CA ASN A 543 8.32 29.53 -14.60
C ASN A 543 7.89 30.80 -13.84
N LEU A 544 7.76 30.68 -12.53
CA LEU A 544 7.49 31.80 -11.65
C LEU A 544 8.81 32.25 -10.99
N HIS A 545 9.12 33.53 -11.05
CA HIS A 545 10.23 34.11 -10.29
C HIS A 545 9.69 34.74 -9.00
N ILE A 546 10.29 34.41 -7.86
CA ILE A 546 9.86 34.93 -6.55
C ILE A 546 11.00 35.64 -5.84
N THR A 547 10.70 36.80 -5.26
CA THR A 547 11.58 37.46 -4.28
C THR A 547 10.80 37.81 -3.03
N LEU A 548 11.49 37.83 -1.90
CA LEU A 548 10.91 38.10 -0.60
C LEU A 548 11.69 39.24 0.06
N GLU A 549 11.00 40.31 0.44
CA GLU A 549 11.58 41.50 1.10
C GLU A 549 11.17 41.51 2.57
N SER A 550 12.16 41.68 3.46
CA SER A 550 11.94 41.79 4.90
C SER A 550 11.46 43.19 5.31
N PRO A 551 10.84 43.33 6.49
CA PRO A 551 10.51 44.64 7.07
C PRO A 551 11.70 45.60 7.21
N THR A 552 12.92 45.07 7.28
CA THR A 552 14.17 45.86 7.39
C THR A 552 14.80 46.16 6.02
N GLY A 553 14.20 45.69 4.92
CA GLY A 553 14.65 45.90 3.54
C GLY A 553 15.64 44.84 3.03
N ALA A 554 15.83 43.72 3.73
CA ALA A 554 16.63 42.60 3.22
C ALA A 554 15.86 41.86 2.12
N ILE A 555 16.52 41.59 0.99
CA ILE A 555 15.91 40.92 -0.17
C ILE A 555 16.46 39.50 -0.29
N TYR A 556 15.56 38.53 -0.34
CA TYR A 556 15.82 37.13 -0.60
C TYR A 556 15.31 36.79 -1.99
N ASP A 557 16.17 36.29 -2.87
CA ASP A 557 15.84 35.99 -4.25
C ASP A 557 15.86 34.47 -4.49
N SER A 558 14.98 33.99 -5.37
CA SER A 558 14.95 32.63 -5.91
C SER A 558 16.25 32.17 -6.58
N THR A 559 17.20 33.08 -6.82
CA THR A 559 18.56 32.79 -7.29
C THR A 559 19.57 32.51 -6.16
N PHE A 560 19.20 32.77 -4.90
CA PHE A 560 20.05 32.61 -3.71
C PHE A 560 19.97 31.19 -3.13
N ILE A 561 20.75 30.26 -3.68
CA ILE A 561 20.89 28.89 -3.19
C ILE A 561 22.13 28.80 -2.29
N ALA A 562 21.96 28.92 -0.98
CA ALA A 562 23.03 28.67 -0.01
C ALA A 562 22.60 27.55 0.95
N PRO A 563 22.98 26.28 0.67
CA PRO A 563 22.57 25.14 1.48
C PRO A 563 23.32 25.03 2.83
N ASP A 564 24.21 25.99 3.12
CA ASP A 564 25.00 26.10 4.35
C ASP A 564 24.65 27.34 5.21
N THR A 565 23.66 28.14 4.81
CA THR A 565 23.18 29.30 5.58
C THR A 565 21.94 28.97 6.41
N SER A 566 21.73 29.74 7.48
CA SER A 566 20.56 29.60 8.37
C SER A 566 19.22 29.93 7.68
N SER A 567 19.25 30.62 6.54
CA SER A 567 18.08 30.94 5.71
C SER A 567 18.39 30.57 4.27
N TRP A 568 17.45 29.99 3.54
CA TRP A 568 17.70 29.47 2.18
C TRP A 568 16.44 29.46 1.30
N TYR A 569 16.65 29.43 -0.01
CA TYR A 569 15.62 29.17 -1.01
C TYR A 569 15.56 27.67 -1.34
N PHE A 570 14.36 27.17 -1.62
CA PHE A 570 14.16 25.80 -2.11
C PHE A 570 13.22 25.79 -3.31
N ARG A 571 13.43 24.82 -4.20
CA ARG A 571 12.51 24.43 -5.27
C ARG A 571 12.45 22.91 -5.32
N ASP A 572 11.25 22.36 -5.33
CA ASP A 572 11.06 20.92 -5.41
C ASP A 572 10.87 20.42 -6.85
N SER A 573 10.85 19.09 -7.01
CA SER A 573 10.63 18.43 -8.30
C SER A 573 9.20 18.58 -8.83
N LEU A 574 8.29 19.17 -8.05
CA LEU A 574 6.88 19.36 -8.35
C LEU A 574 6.60 20.80 -8.82
N GLY A 575 7.62 21.65 -8.87
CA GLY A 575 7.51 23.04 -9.28
C GLY A 575 7.12 23.99 -8.16
N SER A 576 6.96 23.51 -6.93
CA SER A 576 6.83 24.38 -5.76
C SER A 576 8.16 25.02 -5.43
N GLN A 577 8.12 26.25 -4.93
CA GLN A 577 9.31 26.99 -4.54
C GLN A 577 9.02 27.88 -3.34
N GLY A 578 10.05 28.26 -2.61
CA GLY A 578 9.84 28.96 -1.36
C GLY A 578 11.10 29.34 -0.64
N PHE A 579 10.92 29.91 0.55
CA PHE A 579 12.01 30.36 1.40
C PHE A 579 11.85 29.77 2.79
N PHE A 580 12.97 29.43 3.40
CA PHE A 580 13.05 29.24 4.83
C PHE A 580 13.91 30.35 5.42
N ILE A 581 13.40 31.03 6.43
CA ILE A 581 14.09 32.13 7.09
C ILE A 581 14.22 31.80 8.58
N ASN A 582 15.45 31.69 9.07
CA ASN A 582 15.74 31.60 10.49
C ASN A 582 15.89 32.99 11.12
N ALA A 583 15.44 33.12 12.36
CA ALA A 583 15.38 34.37 13.12
C ALA A 583 14.84 35.57 12.29
N PRO A 584 13.65 35.45 11.70
CA PRO A 584 13.07 36.48 10.84
C PRO A 584 12.70 37.74 11.63
N ASP A 585 12.79 38.90 10.97
CA ASP A 585 12.18 40.13 11.47
C ASP A 585 10.66 39.94 11.56
N SER A 586 10.05 40.32 12.69
CA SER A 586 8.60 40.40 12.80
C SER A 586 8.08 41.62 12.04
N GLY A 587 6.96 41.50 11.32
CA GLY A 587 6.32 42.62 10.62
C GLY A 587 5.80 42.26 9.23
N HIS A 588 5.61 43.28 8.40
CA HIS A 588 5.14 43.12 7.02
C HIS A 588 6.31 42.75 6.10
N TRP A 589 6.29 41.51 5.61
CA TRP A 589 7.14 41.04 4.53
C TRP A 589 6.44 41.23 3.19
N LEU A 590 7.19 41.50 2.12
CA LEU A 590 6.63 41.63 0.77
C LEU A 590 7.10 40.47 -0.10
N LEU A 591 6.16 39.68 -0.59
CA LEU A 591 6.41 38.62 -1.56
C LEU A 591 6.16 39.19 -2.96
N HIS A 592 7.22 39.32 -3.76
CA HIS A 592 7.11 39.73 -5.15
C HIS A 592 7.12 38.50 -6.06
N LEU A 593 6.17 38.48 -6.97
CA LEU A 593 5.90 37.42 -7.92
C LEU A 593 6.02 38.01 -9.32
N ASN A 594 6.86 37.43 -10.18
CA ASN A 594 7.04 37.90 -11.54
C ASN A 594 6.80 36.76 -12.54
N GLY A 595 5.83 36.96 -13.42
CA GLY A 595 5.32 35.97 -14.36
C GLY A 595 5.84 36.15 -15.79
N GLN A 596 7.13 36.46 -15.99
CA GLN A 596 7.64 36.77 -17.35
C GLN A 596 7.55 35.60 -18.34
N ASP A 597 7.67 34.35 -17.87
CA ASP A 597 7.73 33.15 -18.72
C ASP A 597 6.61 32.15 -18.41
N ILE A 598 5.45 32.65 -17.95
CA ILE A 598 4.27 31.80 -17.67
C ILE A 598 3.76 31.21 -18.97
N THR A 599 3.87 29.89 -19.11
CA THR A 599 3.40 29.12 -20.27
C THR A 599 1.89 28.93 -20.30
N GLN A 600 1.22 29.01 -19.14
CA GLN A 600 -0.24 28.90 -19.02
C GLN A 600 -0.81 30.11 -18.27
N SER A 601 -1.21 31.13 -19.04
CA SER A 601 -1.69 32.43 -18.53
C SER A 601 -3.23 32.50 -18.47
N PRO A 602 -3.84 32.84 -17.31
CA PRO A 602 -3.19 33.13 -16.03
C PRO A 602 -2.77 31.86 -15.29
N ALA A 603 -1.61 31.90 -14.63
CA ALA A 603 -1.19 30.87 -13.69
C ALA A 603 -1.89 31.11 -12.34
N THR A 604 -2.41 30.04 -11.72
CA THR A 604 -2.89 30.11 -10.35
C THR A 604 -1.71 29.84 -9.42
N TYR A 605 -1.53 30.65 -8.39
CA TYR A 605 -0.57 30.40 -7.34
C TYR A 605 -1.23 30.48 -5.96
N CYS A 606 -0.70 29.70 -5.02
CA CYS A 606 -1.08 29.70 -3.62
C CYS A 606 0.17 29.86 -2.76
N VAL A 607 0.08 30.70 -1.73
CA VAL A 607 1.13 31.00 -0.77
C VAL A 607 0.70 30.48 0.58
N MET A 608 1.59 29.71 1.22
CA MET A 608 1.43 29.23 2.59
C MET A 608 2.61 29.69 3.43
N LEU A 609 2.30 30.36 4.54
CA LEU A 609 3.28 30.81 5.53
C LEU A 609 3.11 30.02 6.83
N THR A 610 4.17 29.34 7.26
CA THR A 610 4.22 28.63 8.53
C THR A 610 5.29 29.21 9.44
N VAL A 611 4.97 29.43 10.71
CA VAL A 611 5.86 30.11 11.68
C VAL A 611 6.19 29.21 12.86
N ASP A 612 7.43 29.28 13.36
CA ASP A 612 7.87 28.53 14.55
C ASP A 612 7.89 29.43 15.78
N ASN A 613 6.84 29.36 16.60
CA ASN A 613 6.81 30.02 17.90
C ASN A 613 6.05 29.21 18.96
N SER A 614 5.74 29.86 20.08
CA SER A 614 5.17 29.26 21.29
C SER A 614 3.64 29.16 21.29
N VAL A 615 2.95 29.79 20.34
CA VAL A 615 1.48 29.79 20.27
C VAL A 615 0.97 28.57 19.51
N SER A 616 0.10 27.80 20.17
CA SER A 616 -0.51 26.57 19.65
C SER A 616 -2.04 26.62 19.74
N LEU A 617 -2.69 26.01 18.75
CA LEU A 617 -4.13 25.77 18.67
C LEU A 617 -4.33 24.27 18.59
N ASN A 618 -5.10 23.68 19.50
CA ASN A 618 -5.49 22.27 19.44
C ASN A 618 -7.01 22.19 19.50
N ALA A 619 -7.66 21.53 18.55
CA ALA A 619 -9.11 21.47 18.48
C ALA A 619 -9.64 20.03 18.51
N SER A 620 -10.85 19.83 19.00
CA SER A 620 -11.48 18.50 19.04
C SER A 620 -13.00 18.56 18.96
N LEU A 621 -13.60 17.43 18.56
CA LEU A 621 -15.05 17.20 18.60
C LEU A 621 -15.36 16.18 19.70
N SER A 622 -16.53 16.28 20.32
CA SER A 622 -17.00 15.28 21.30
C SER A 622 -17.27 13.91 20.71
N GLU A 623 -17.64 13.84 19.43
CA GLU A 623 -18.05 12.61 18.76
C GLU A 623 -17.74 12.68 17.26
N ASP A 624 -17.22 11.59 16.70
CA ASP A 624 -16.96 11.46 15.26
C ASP A 624 -18.20 11.08 14.45
N TYR A 625 -19.19 10.45 15.10
CA TYR A 625 -20.41 9.89 14.49
C TYR A 625 -21.71 10.30 15.21
N PRO A 626 -21.99 11.60 15.37
CA PRO A 626 -23.18 12.07 16.08
C PRO A 626 -24.48 11.71 15.33
N LEU A 627 -25.54 11.42 16.09
CA LEU A 627 -26.89 11.26 15.55
C LEU A 627 -27.49 12.62 15.15
N PRO A 628 -28.33 12.70 14.09
CA PRO A 628 -29.07 13.89 13.72
C PRO A 628 -29.82 14.51 14.92
N GLY A 629 -29.72 15.83 15.06
CA GLY A 629 -30.31 16.55 16.20
C GLY A 629 -29.51 16.47 17.51
N SER A 630 -28.47 15.65 17.60
CA SER A 630 -27.58 15.61 18.78
C SER A 630 -26.58 16.76 18.75
N PRO A 631 -26.25 17.37 19.91
CA PRO A 631 -25.23 18.39 19.98
C PRO A 631 -23.84 17.79 19.77
N VAL A 632 -23.08 18.39 18.84
CA VAL A 632 -21.65 18.15 18.65
C VAL A 632 -20.91 19.23 19.42
N PHE A 633 -20.19 18.86 20.47
CA PHE A 633 -19.36 19.83 21.20
C PHE A 633 -18.05 20.04 20.46
N VAL A 634 -17.81 21.30 20.08
CA VAL A 634 -16.60 21.74 19.40
C VAL A 634 -15.75 22.47 20.43
N SER A 635 -14.50 22.06 20.59
CA SER A 635 -13.57 22.69 21.52
C SER A 635 -12.23 23.04 20.87
N ALA A 636 -11.57 24.07 21.40
CA ALA A 636 -10.28 24.56 20.95
C ALA A 636 -9.44 25.06 22.12
N THR A 637 -8.31 24.43 22.41
CA THR A 637 -7.33 24.88 23.40
C THR A 637 -6.28 25.79 22.76
N LEU A 638 -6.08 26.97 23.34
CA LEU A 638 -5.07 27.94 22.94
C LEU A 638 -4.04 28.14 24.05
N MET A 639 -2.77 27.89 23.71
CA MET A 639 -1.66 27.96 24.65
C MET A 639 -0.49 28.75 24.08
N ASP A 640 0.14 29.56 24.90
CA ASP A 640 1.42 30.24 24.65
C ASP A 640 2.45 29.76 25.67
N ASN A 641 3.42 28.96 25.22
CA ASN A 641 4.44 28.35 26.08
C ASN A 641 3.85 27.60 27.29
N GLY A 642 2.72 26.91 27.05
CA GLY A 642 1.97 26.18 28.08
C GLY A 642 1.09 27.04 28.98
N SER A 643 1.06 28.36 28.79
CA SER A 643 0.13 29.26 29.49
C SER A 643 -1.13 29.49 28.65
N PRO A 644 -2.33 29.50 29.26
CA PRO A 644 -3.57 29.67 28.51
C PRO A 644 -3.69 31.06 27.90
N ILE A 645 -4.20 31.12 26.66
CA ILE A 645 -4.56 32.37 25.99
C ILE A 645 -6.07 32.57 26.14
N THR A 646 -6.48 33.53 26.97
CA THR A 646 -7.90 33.67 27.39
C THR A 646 -8.65 34.80 26.66
N ALA A 647 -7.95 35.66 25.93
CA ALA A 647 -8.50 36.82 25.22
C ALA A 647 -8.45 36.69 23.69
N ALA A 648 -8.53 35.46 23.17
CA ALA A 648 -8.62 35.21 21.74
C ALA A 648 -10.08 35.21 21.25
N ASN A 649 -10.28 35.59 19.99
CA ASN A 649 -11.51 35.39 19.25
C ASN A 649 -11.41 34.06 18.49
N VAL A 650 -12.26 33.10 18.83
CA VAL A 650 -12.30 31.76 18.22
C VAL A 650 -13.63 31.56 17.53
N THR A 651 -13.59 31.33 16.23
CA THR A 651 -14.78 31.15 15.37
C THR A 651 -14.69 29.86 14.58
N VAL A 652 -15.84 29.24 14.33
CA VAL A 652 -15.98 28.01 13.57
C VAL A 652 -16.98 28.22 12.45
N VAL A 653 -16.62 27.84 11.23
CA VAL A 653 -17.52 27.82 10.08
C VAL A 653 -17.85 26.36 9.76
N PRO A 654 -19.05 25.87 10.10
CA PRO A 654 -19.48 24.55 9.70
C PRO A 654 -19.94 24.56 8.24
N ILE A 655 -19.55 23.53 7.48
CA ILE A 655 -19.95 23.33 6.09
C ILE A 655 -20.47 21.89 5.93
N LEU A 656 -21.72 21.75 5.51
CA LEU A 656 -22.33 20.46 5.17
C LEU A 656 -22.04 20.14 3.69
N GLU A 657 -21.53 18.93 3.44
CA GLU A 657 -21.26 18.39 2.09
C GLU A 657 -20.41 19.29 1.17
N GLU A 658 -19.67 20.24 1.73
CA GLU A 658 -18.84 21.23 1.03
C GLU A 658 -19.63 22.22 0.13
N THR A 659 -20.96 22.27 0.23
CA THR A 659 -21.81 23.19 -0.58
C THR A 659 -22.66 24.14 0.27
N ASP A 660 -23.04 23.73 1.48
CA ASP A 660 -23.92 24.52 2.34
C ASP A 660 -23.15 25.09 3.53
N THR A 661 -22.77 26.37 3.42
CA THR A 661 -22.18 27.11 4.54
C THR A 661 -23.24 27.33 5.60
N LEU A 662 -23.01 26.79 6.79
CA LEU A 662 -23.90 26.95 7.94
C LEU A 662 -23.51 28.20 8.76
N PRO A 663 -24.37 28.67 9.68
CA PRO A 663 -24.07 29.84 10.51
C PRO A 663 -22.75 29.68 11.28
N VAL A 664 -21.98 30.77 11.33
CA VAL A 664 -20.71 30.83 12.08
C VAL A 664 -20.99 30.64 13.57
N LEU A 665 -20.22 29.76 14.21
CA LEU A 665 -20.28 29.45 15.63
C LEU A 665 -19.07 30.08 16.35
N SER A 666 -19.31 30.94 17.32
CA SER A 666 -18.24 31.44 18.21
C SER A 666 -17.97 30.44 19.34
N LEU A 667 -16.72 30.22 19.71
CA LEU A 667 -16.34 29.45 20.89
C LEU A 667 -15.95 30.40 22.03
N TYR A 668 -16.21 29.99 23.28
CA TYR A 668 -16.04 30.82 24.48
C TYR A 668 -15.16 30.13 25.52
N ASP A 669 -14.35 30.91 26.25
CA ASP A 669 -13.57 30.53 27.44
C ASP A 669 -14.16 31.29 28.67
N ASP A 670 -15.43 31.02 28.95
CA ASP A 670 -16.27 31.64 29.97
C ASP A 670 -16.68 30.69 31.11
N GLY A 671 -16.22 29.44 31.11
CA GLY A 671 -16.61 28.41 32.09
C GLY A 671 -18.03 27.88 31.85
N LEU A 672 -18.61 28.21 30.69
CA LEU A 672 -19.89 27.73 30.18
C LEU A 672 -19.66 27.14 28.77
N HIS A 673 -20.69 26.82 28.00
CA HIS A 673 -20.49 26.37 26.61
C HIS A 673 -19.55 25.16 26.41
N TYR A 674 -19.39 24.32 27.43
CA TYR A 674 -18.57 23.09 27.40
C TYR A 674 -17.06 23.32 27.33
N ASP A 675 -16.57 24.39 27.95
CA ASP A 675 -15.17 24.85 27.91
C ASP A 675 -14.39 24.65 29.22
N SER A 676 -14.85 23.78 30.13
CA SER A 676 -14.25 23.58 31.46
C SER A 676 -14.37 24.81 32.37
N SER A 677 -13.28 25.53 32.66
CA SER A 677 -13.21 26.58 33.67
C SER A 677 -12.84 27.89 32.99
N ALA A 678 -13.55 28.97 33.30
CA ALA A 678 -13.28 30.27 32.73
C ALA A 678 -11.80 30.68 32.88
N GLY A 679 -11.17 31.01 31.76
CA GLY A 679 -9.79 31.46 31.68
C GLY A 679 -8.75 30.34 31.69
N ASP A 680 -9.12 29.09 31.38
CA ASP A 680 -8.17 27.98 31.26
C ASP A 680 -7.64 27.78 29.82
N GLY A 681 -8.03 28.66 28.89
CA GLY A 681 -7.60 28.65 27.50
C GLY A 681 -8.26 27.58 26.65
N LEU A 682 -9.22 26.82 27.20
CA LEU A 682 -10.14 25.97 26.45
C LEU A 682 -11.33 26.82 26.01
N TYR A 683 -11.59 26.85 24.72
CA TYR A 683 -12.76 27.47 24.12
C TYR A 683 -13.76 26.40 23.71
N GLY A 684 -15.04 26.54 24.05
CA GLY A 684 -16.08 25.56 23.75
C GLY A 684 -17.36 26.17 23.17
N ASN A 685 -18.10 25.37 22.38
CA ASN A 685 -19.53 25.57 22.10
C ASN A 685 -20.17 24.29 21.53
N ALA A 686 -21.49 24.27 21.39
CA ALA A 686 -22.26 23.17 20.79
C ALA A 686 -22.80 23.55 19.41
N PHE A 687 -22.58 22.68 18.43
CA PHE A 687 -23.20 22.71 17.13
C PHE A 687 -24.35 21.71 17.07
N ILE A 688 -25.53 22.11 16.60
CA ILE A 688 -26.69 21.21 16.44
C ILE A 688 -27.17 21.29 14.99
N GLN A 689 -27.06 20.18 14.27
CA GLN A 689 -27.65 20.02 12.94
C GLN A 689 -29.12 19.62 13.05
N GLN A 690 -29.95 20.11 12.13
CA GLN A 690 -31.36 19.71 12.06
C GLN A 690 -31.51 18.22 11.72
N ALA A 691 -32.58 17.60 12.21
CA ALA A 691 -32.80 16.15 12.17
C ALA A 691 -32.96 15.54 10.76
N SER A 692 -33.11 16.36 9.71
CA SER A 692 -33.29 15.91 8.32
C SER A 692 -31.99 15.65 7.55
N ASP A 693 -30.85 16.06 8.10
CA ASP A 693 -29.61 16.16 7.32
C ASP A 693 -28.57 15.16 7.84
N SER A 694 -28.20 14.19 7.00
CA SER A 694 -27.06 13.30 7.20
C SER A 694 -25.90 13.70 6.30
N GLY A 695 -24.67 13.38 6.70
CA GLY A 695 -23.49 13.60 5.88
C GLY A 695 -22.32 14.17 6.67
N VAL A 696 -21.23 14.45 5.94
CA VAL A 696 -20.02 15.03 6.53
C VAL A 696 -20.24 16.50 6.83
N VAL A 697 -20.03 16.88 8.09
CA VAL A 697 -19.89 18.29 8.48
C VAL A 697 -18.42 18.59 8.73
N THR A 698 -17.91 19.60 8.02
CA THR A 698 -16.54 20.08 8.16
C THR A 698 -16.54 21.41 8.90
N PHE A 699 -15.77 21.49 9.99
CA PHE A 699 -15.63 22.67 10.83
C PHE A 699 -14.30 23.36 10.52
N TYR A 700 -14.35 24.56 9.96
CA TYR A 700 -13.15 25.40 9.78
C TYR A 700 -13.01 26.33 10.98
N LEU A 701 -12.00 26.10 11.81
CA LEU A 701 -11.73 26.88 13.01
C LEU A 701 -10.68 27.94 12.73
N THR A 702 -10.94 29.17 13.16
CA THR A 702 -9.99 30.29 13.12
C THR A 702 -9.90 30.90 14.52
N ALA A 703 -8.68 30.98 15.04
CA ALA A 703 -8.36 31.68 16.29
C ALA A 703 -7.50 32.91 15.99
N THR A 704 -7.88 34.06 16.52
CA THR A 704 -7.11 35.31 16.42
C THR A 704 -6.98 35.94 17.80
N GLY A 705 -5.83 36.54 18.10
CA GLY A 705 -5.63 37.16 19.40
C GLY A 705 -4.29 37.85 19.49
N SER A 706 -3.87 38.17 20.71
CA SER A 706 -2.51 38.64 20.97
C SER A 706 -1.94 38.06 22.25
N THR A 707 -0.63 37.83 22.28
CA THR A 707 0.10 37.47 23.49
C THR A 707 1.29 38.40 23.70
N ALA A 708 1.85 38.39 24.91
CA ALA A 708 3.05 39.17 25.20
C ALA A 708 4.30 38.65 24.44
N SER A 709 4.33 37.37 24.08
CA SER A 709 5.49 36.73 23.45
C SER A 709 5.53 36.92 21.93
N VAL A 710 4.38 36.84 21.26
CA VAL A 710 4.29 36.90 19.79
C VAL A 710 3.44 38.06 19.26
N GLY A 711 2.90 38.93 20.12
CA GLY A 711 1.99 39.98 19.67
C GLY A 711 0.74 39.38 19.02
N MET A 712 0.25 40.01 17.94
CA MET A 712 -0.95 39.54 17.22
C MET A 712 -0.67 38.21 16.51
N PHE A 713 -1.57 37.24 16.67
CA PHE A 713 -1.48 35.94 16.00
C PHE A 713 -2.78 35.55 15.29
N ARG A 714 -2.65 34.64 14.32
CA ARG A 714 -3.76 33.90 13.70
C ARG A 714 -3.41 32.42 13.60
N ARG A 715 -4.35 31.53 13.93
CA ARG A 715 -4.22 30.08 13.81
C ARG A 715 -5.48 29.50 13.16
N GLU A 716 -5.31 28.46 12.37
CA GLU A 716 -6.41 27.77 11.70
C GLU A 716 -6.25 26.26 11.80
N THR A 717 -7.38 25.56 11.88
CA THR A 717 -7.43 24.10 11.82
C THR A 717 -8.79 23.65 11.30
N THR A 718 -8.90 22.39 10.91
CA THR A 718 -10.14 21.80 10.41
C THR A 718 -10.47 20.57 11.24
N LEU A 719 -11.75 20.40 11.59
CA LEU A 719 -12.29 19.18 12.18
C LEU A 719 -13.43 18.67 11.31
N SER A 720 -13.81 17.40 11.45
CA SER A 720 -15.00 16.86 10.78
C SER A 720 -15.62 15.73 11.55
N CYS A 721 -16.94 15.62 11.45
CA CYS A 721 -17.71 14.45 11.89
C CYS A 721 -18.62 14.00 10.74
N TYR A 722 -19.11 12.77 10.83
CA TYR A 722 -20.13 12.25 9.95
C TYR A 722 -21.44 12.15 10.73
N ILE A 723 -22.47 12.89 10.31
CA ILE A 723 -23.80 12.82 10.92
C ILE A 723 -24.50 11.60 10.32
N THR A 724 -24.77 10.61 11.17
CA THR A 724 -25.21 9.28 10.74
C THR A 724 -26.61 9.04 11.27
N PHE A 725 -27.53 8.59 10.41
CA PHE A 725 -28.71 7.90 10.94
C PHE A 725 -28.20 6.58 11.51
N ASP A 726 -28.47 6.32 12.79
CA ASP A 726 -28.24 5.01 13.39
C ASP A 726 -28.82 3.95 12.44
N ASP A 727 -28.05 2.90 12.17
CA ASP A 727 -28.55 1.73 11.46
C ASP A 727 -29.87 1.34 12.11
N CYS A 728 -30.96 1.39 11.34
CA CYS A 728 -32.28 1.23 11.92
C CYS A 728 -32.35 -0.17 12.54
N ALA A 729 -32.49 -0.24 13.87
CA ALA A 729 -32.67 -1.52 14.55
C ALA A 729 -33.96 -2.21 14.07
N ALA A 730 -34.89 -1.46 13.47
CA ALA A 730 -36.11 -1.98 12.90
C ALA A 730 -36.76 -1.08 11.84
N LYS A 731 -37.76 -1.62 11.15
CA LYS A 731 -38.60 -0.89 10.19
C LYS A 731 -39.82 -0.28 10.91
N PRO A 732 -40.11 1.03 10.76
CA PRO A 732 -41.31 1.64 11.33
C PRO A 732 -42.57 0.94 10.80
N GLY A 733 -43.50 0.65 11.70
CA GLY A 733 -44.72 -0.12 11.40
C GLY A 733 -44.56 -1.63 11.26
N ASP A 734 -43.35 -2.21 11.33
CA ASP A 734 -43.11 -3.67 11.33
C ASP A 734 -43.13 -4.23 12.76
N ALA A 735 -44.29 -4.10 13.41
CA ALA A 735 -44.52 -4.46 14.82
C ALA A 735 -44.09 -5.89 15.15
N ASN A 736 -44.27 -6.83 14.23
CA ASN A 736 -43.96 -8.26 14.46
C ASN A 736 -42.57 -8.70 13.98
N SER A 737 -41.74 -7.77 13.48
CA SER A 737 -40.41 -8.07 12.96
C SER A 737 -40.33 -9.02 11.77
N SER A 738 -41.35 -9.00 10.91
CA SER A 738 -41.38 -9.83 9.69
C SER A 738 -40.71 -9.18 8.48
N SER A 739 -40.24 -7.94 8.62
CA SER A 739 -39.73 -7.07 7.55
C SER A 739 -40.80 -6.66 6.51
N ASN A 740 -42.05 -7.09 6.65
CA ASN A 740 -43.15 -6.84 5.72
C ASN A 740 -44.31 -6.14 6.43
N HIS A 741 -44.89 -5.11 5.80
CA HIS A 741 -46.07 -4.43 6.36
C HIS A 741 -47.33 -5.21 6.00
N THR A 742 -47.91 -5.87 7.00
CA THR A 742 -49.07 -6.74 6.83
C THR A 742 -50.11 -6.50 7.92
N LEU A 743 -51.27 -7.13 7.78
CA LEU A 743 -52.30 -7.06 8.82
C LEU A 743 -51.79 -7.65 10.15
N ALA A 744 -50.77 -8.50 10.13
CA ALA A 744 -50.17 -9.06 11.34
C ALA A 744 -49.45 -8.00 12.18
N ASP A 745 -48.91 -6.94 11.55
CA ASP A 745 -48.32 -5.80 12.27
C ASP A 745 -49.38 -4.98 12.99
N ILE A 746 -50.49 -4.72 12.31
CA ILE A 746 -51.65 -4.04 12.91
C ILE A 746 -52.19 -4.82 14.10
N ILE A 747 -52.34 -6.14 13.94
CA ILE A 747 -52.78 -7.03 15.02
C ILE A 747 -51.80 -6.98 16.20
N SER A 748 -50.50 -6.91 15.92
CA SER A 748 -49.46 -6.81 16.94
C SER A 748 -49.50 -5.47 17.70
N THR A 749 -49.69 -4.36 16.98
CA THR A 749 -49.93 -3.03 17.57
C THR A 749 -51.21 -3.01 18.42
N VAL A 750 -52.31 -3.61 17.94
CA VAL A 750 -53.57 -3.75 18.70
C VAL A 750 -53.37 -4.59 19.97
N ASN A 751 -52.64 -5.70 19.86
CA ASN A 751 -52.36 -6.57 21.01
C ASN A 751 -51.50 -5.87 22.06
N TYR A 752 -50.53 -5.05 21.63
CA TYR A 752 -49.78 -4.19 22.54
C TYR A 752 -50.70 -3.21 23.29
N ILE A 753 -51.61 -2.53 22.57
CA ILE A 753 -52.52 -1.53 23.17
C ILE A 753 -53.51 -2.17 24.17
N PHE A 754 -54.04 -3.35 23.86
CA PHE A 754 -55.15 -3.97 24.63
C PHE A 754 -54.74 -5.14 25.54
N ASN A 755 -53.48 -5.57 25.47
CA ASN A 755 -52.82 -6.61 26.28
C ASN A 755 -53.75 -7.60 27.01
N LYS A 756 -54.27 -8.58 26.26
CA LYS A 756 -54.96 -9.76 26.81
C LYS A 756 -53.99 -10.68 27.57
N PRO A 757 -54.43 -11.41 28.61
CA PRO A 757 -53.58 -12.39 29.29
C PRO A 757 -53.35 -13.59 28.35
N GLY A 758 -52.13 -13.73 27.84
CA GLY A 758 -51.79 -14.78 26.86
C GLY A 758 -50.64 -14.35 25.98
N PHE A 759 -49.49 -14.05 26.59
CA PHE A 759 -48.24 -13.83 25.89
C PHE A 759 -47.94 -15.02 24.95
N PRO A 760 -47.54 -14.82 23.69
CA PRO A 760 -46.75 -15.84 23.02
C PRO A 760 -45.45 -16.02 23.82
N SER A 761 -44.88 -17.23 23.83
CA SER A 761 -43.58 -17.50 24.45
C SER A 761 -42.47 -16.78 23.68
N CYS A 762 -42.32 -15.47 23.90
CA CYS A 762 -41.21 -14.69 23.38
C CYS A 762 -40.08 -14.65 24.44
N PRO A 763 -38.81 -14.60 24.01
CA PRO A 763 -37.67 -14.72 24.93
C PRO A 763 -37.53 -13.59 25.95
N SER A 764 -38.09 -12.40 25.68
CA SER A 764 -37.80 -11.17 26.43
C SER A 764 -38.66 -10.93 27.68
N ASN A 765 -39.82 -11.63 27.79
CA ASN A 765 -40.78 -11.46 28.90
C ASN A 765 -41.13 -9.99 29.21
N SER A 766 -41.20 -9.14 28.18
CA SER A 766 -41.47 -7.70 28.30
C SER A 766 -42.91 -7.34 27.90
N ASN A 767 -43.42 -6.19 28.35
CA ASN A 767 -44.68 -5.62 27.85
C ASN A 767 -44.60 -5.18 26.37
N LEU A 768 -43.39 -5.06 25.83
CA LEU A 768 -43.09 -4.74 24.43
C LEU A 768 -42.97 -5.98 23.54
N CYS A 769 -43.19 -7.18 24.07
CA CYS A 769 -43.10 -8.44 23.33
C CYS A 769 -43.95 -8.45 22.04
N TRP A 770 -45.13 -7.84 22.07
CA TRP A 770 -45.98 -7.69 20.88
C TRP A 770 -45.38 -6.78 19.81
N LEU A 771 -44.47 -5.90 20.19
CA LEU A 771 -43.75 -5.00 19.30
C LEU A 771 -42.32 -5.49 19.07
N SER A 772 -42.05 -6.79 19.27
CA SER A 772 -40.70 -7.36 19.11
C SER A 772 -39.63 -6.59 19.90
N ASP A 773 -39.99 -6.16 21.11
CA ASP A 773 -39.17 -5.41 22.07
C ASP A 773 -38.76 -3.99 21.68
N LEU A 774 -39.32 -3.42 20.60
CA LEU A 774 -39.05 -2.05 20.17
C LEU A 774 -40.35 -1.25 19.99
N LEU A 775 -40.56 -0.25 20.87
CA LEU A 775 -41.76 0.59 20.87
C LEU A 775 -42.01 1.25 19.49
N CYS A 776 -40.94 1.69 18.82
CA CYS A 776 -41.02 2.35 17.52
C CYS A 776 -41.64 1.50 16.40
N ARG A 777 -41.63 0.16 16.53
CA ARG A 777 -42.24 -0.71 15.51
C ARG A 777 -43.76 -0.62 15.50
N GLY A 778 -44.36 -0.23 16.63
CA GLY A 778 -45.80 -0.02 16.76
C GLY A 778 -46.26 1.43 16.52
N ASP A 779 -45.32 2.39 16.47
CA ASP A 779 -45.58 3.83 16.33
C ASP A 779 -45.64 4.21 14.84
N TRP A 780 -46.76 3.86 14.20
CA TRP A 780 -46.96 4.06 12.76
C TRP A 780 -47.00 5.53 12.37
N ASN A 781 -47.41 6.43 13.28
CA ASN A 781 -47.52 7.86 12.99
C ASN A 781 -46.33 8.69 13.47
N GLY A 782 -45.33 8.06 14.08
CA GLY A 782 -44.10 8.71 14.55
C GLY A 782 -44.31 9.68 15.72
N SER A 783 -45.33 9.47 16.55
CA SER A 783 -45.67 10.35 17.67
C SER A 783 -44.81 10.16 18.92
N GLY A 784 -43.97 9.12 18.96
CA GLY A 784 -43.24 8.68 20.15
C GLY A 784 -44.07 7.83 21.11
N THR A 785 -45.32 7.48 20.75
CA THR A 785 -46.22 6.64 21.56
C THR A 785 -47.03 5.71 20.66
N VAL A 786 -47.47 4.55 21.17
CA VAL A 786 -48.28 3.59 20.41
C VAL A 786 -49.72 3.61 20.88
N THR A 787 -50.63 4.01 19.99
CA THR A 787 -52.05 4.28 20.26
C THR A 787 -52.97 3.73 19.16
N LEU A 788 -54.29 3.88 19.33
CA LEU A 788 -55.25 3.55 18.27
C LEU A 788 -55.04 4.37 16.99
N SER A 789 -54.41 5.54 17.07
CA SER A 789 -54.08 6.33 15.88
C SER A 789 -53.11 5.58 14.96
N ASP A 790 -52.16 4.85 15.53
CA ASP A 790 -51.17 4.05 14.80
C ASP A 790 -51.81 2.86 14.09
N VAL A 791 -52.76 2.22 14.77
CA VAL A 791 -53.61 1.16 14.19
C VAL A 791 -54.39 1.70 12.98
N ILE A 792 -55.02 2.88 13.12
CA ILE A 792 -55.78 3.49 12.03
C ILE A 792 -54.87 3.82 10.84
N GLN A 793 -53.69 4.39 11.10
CA GLN A 793 -52.72 4.72 10.06
C GLN A 793 -52.26 3.48 9.30
N GLY A 794 -51.87 2.41 10.01
CA GLY A 794 -51.44 1.18 9.35
C GLY A 794 -52.56 0.43 8.62
N VAL A 795 -53.80 0.47 9.11
CA VAL A 795 -54.97 -0.05 8.36
C VAL A 795 -55.18 0.77 7.08
N ASN A 796 -55.08 2.10 7.16
CA ASN A 796 -55.23 2.96 5.99
C ASN A 796 -54.13 2.74 4.95
N TYR A 797 -52.90 2.48 5.39
CA TYR A 797 -51.77 2.08 4.55
C TYR A 797 -52.06 0.75 3.82
N ILE A 798 -52.37 -0.32 4.56
CA ILE A 798 -52.61 -1.66 3.98
C ILE A 798 -53.76 -1.67 2.97
N PHE A 799 -54.83 -0.92 3.23
CA PHE A 799 -56.00 -0.88 2.36
C PHE A 799 -56.00 0.30 1.38
N ASN A 800 -54.87 1.02 1.26
CA ASN A 800 -54.67 2.14 0.33
C ASN A 800 -55.84 3.15 0.34
N LYS A 801 -56.22 3.62 1.53
CA LYS A 801 -57.39 4.49 1.70
C LYS A 801 -57.12 5.90 1.14
N PRO A 802 -58.14 6.57 0.56
CA PRO A 802 -58.01 7.96 0.12
C PRO A 802 -57.64 8.89 1.28
N GLY A 803 -56.82 9.90 1.00
CA GLY A 803 -56.16 10.75 2.01
C GLY A 803 -54.72 10.35 2.34
N GLY A 804 -54.19 9.32 1.67
CA GLY A 804 -52.81 8.84 1.81
C GLY A 804 -51.76 9.72 1.10
N PRO A 805 -50.47 9.46 1.36
CA PRO A 805 -49.92 8.09 1.32
C PRO A 805 -49.93 7.22 2.61
N TRP A 806 -50.30 7.71 3.80
CA TRP A 806 -50.39 6.91 5.07
C TRP A 806 -49.15 6.07 5.45
N ASN A 807 -48.01 6.30 4.81
CA ASN A 807 -46.78 5.55 5.04
C ASN A 807 -46.39 5.57 6.54
N PRO A 808 -45.88 4.46 7.09
CA PRO A 808 -45.34 4.46 8.44
C PRO A 808 -44.20 5.48 8.56
N ILE A 809 -44.26 6.27 9.62
CA ILE A 809 -43.34 7.39 9.86
C ILE A 809 -42.21 6.93 10.79
N PRO A 810 -40.94 7.20 10.44
CA PRO A 810 -39.78 6.94 11.30
C PRO A 810 -39.93 7.50 12.72
N SER A 811 -39.47 6.75 13.73
CA SER A 811 -39.48 7.14 15.14
C SER A 811 -38.44 6.36 15.93
N GLY A 812 -37.64 7.05 16.75
CA GLY A 812 -36.59 6.42 17.56
C GLY A 812 -35.65 5.50 16.73
N PRO A 813 -35.40 4.25 17.15
CA PRO A 813 -34.50 3.33 16.44
C PRO A 813 -35.11 2.70 15.17
N CYS A 814 -36.31 3.12 14.75
CA CYS A 814 -36.96 2.68 13.52
C CYS A 814 -36.92 3.78 12.45
N CYS A 815 -35.98 3.74 11.50
CA CYS A 815 -35.71 4.90 10.62
C CYS A 815 -35.83 4.64 9.10
N LEU A 816 -36.28 3.46 8.64
CA LEU A 816 -36.52 3.19 7.21
C LEU A 816 -38.01 3.32 6.83
N PRO A 817 -38.49 4.47 6.32
CA PRO A 817 -39.76 4.49 5.59
C PRO A 817 -39.58 3.69 4.30
N VAL A 818 -40.34 2.62 4.13
CA VAL A 818 -40.34 1.84 2.89
C VAL A 818 -41.21 2.57 1.85
N PRO A 819 -40.78 2.64 0.57
CA PRO A 819 -41.54 3.26 -0.51
C PRO A 819 -42.98 2.74 -0.64
#